data_AF-A0A182J2C5-F1
#
_entry.id   AF-A0A182J2C5-F1
#
_cell.length_a   1.000
_cell.length_b   1.000
_cell.length_c   1.000
_cell.angle_alpha   90.00
_cell.angle_beta   90.00
_cell.angle_gamma   90.00
#
_symmetry.space_group_name_H-M   'P 1'
#
loop_
_entity.id
_entity.type
_entity.pdbx_description
1 polymer ?
#
loop_
_entity_poly.entity_id
_entity_poly.type
_entity_poly.pdbx_seq_one_letter_code
_entity_poly.pdbx_strand_id
1 'polypeptide(L)'
;LYKHFIGNYPVVKCVAQACSIIHRQSLCELRPGSVKKCVPFAAGRKMFRSAVMLLAALHGTLLLIGVPVEGQPFSGAFKMEEYLKFPPLFAYDDFEDCRRWYREDYVYCIAKAPLAPDDTSTLWRNLSYFSSDYHHYDHTVLERGVCLQKCQEVLIQNGTEGTDRFTREELMYRCISGEVSAQYELTVSPDIRIQYCYSKSTESVAYDWLDVAFLVLAAMILALVIASTVYDLHQQADQNFPEGYFARSSKQAHQRLLTAFSLPRNIRRLKEPIHTQTRADLACFEAFRFVQTCRVIFLHVTIAHLKIPQRNPEFLEQLQHTAGLQTFIAEFQNYVQTFFTIGGMLMAINFLDHVRKHPTFRLAFFGDRLLNRLCRLVPTYAFMILLEASVLRHLVDGPFGKQFIGESADNCQRWWWANLLFVNNYIAWSEPCFIPSWYLATDLQLYAFALAIMMIFWKWPATRKYIFSALFLYSAVTPAVAYLLSTSTPVMTVDMKDVEKYMRGQHFQDLLYFPFHQNTGIYFCGVLAGLAYHHFRDQRKQLFQHAAFRQLAQLAGLLYVCSMASVSWVVSNLAWLPAVGLAVYATAFKISWGLFNTVLLLALALLSRHHWIKATLSHPIFRVLGKLGYSVYLIHFTVIVQVYGRERAPIFSNEKIVTGYTIEVLFFSYIFGVLLCCLVELPTGALLKELLEPATGPRKPSINQVHTAPEPIGASHASGTPSTTAGPGTPSTSETPSVPGEERTH
;
A
#
# COMPACT_ATOMS: atom_id res chain seq x y z
N LEU A 1 10.07 8.28 -28.11
CA LEU A 1 9.76 7.24 -27.09
C LEU A 1 10.65 7.36 -25.83
N TYR A 2 11.95 6.97 -25.83
CA TYR A 2 12.85 7.11 -24.67
C TYR A 2 13.03 8.55 -24.12
N LYS A 3 13.18 9.55 -25.01
CA LYS A 3 13.24 10.97 -24.62
C LYS A 3 11.89 11.54 -24.15
N HIS A 4 10.79 10.93 -24.53
CA HIS A 4 9.43 11.40 -24.23
C HIS A 4 8.97 10.94 -22.84
N PHE A 5 9.27 9.68 -22.48
CA PHE A 5 8.95 9.11 -21.16
C PHE A 5 9.78 9.74 -20.01
N ILE A 6 11.06 10.07 -20.26
CA ILE A 6 11.94 10.77 -19.30
C ILE A 6 11.67 12.29 -19.27
N GLY A 7 11.04 12.82 -20.32
CA GLY A 7 10.69 14.23 -20.44
C GLY A 7 9.46 14.60 -19.60
N ASN A 8 8.44 13.74 -19.59
CA ASN A 8 7.10 14.09 -19.10
C ASN A 8 6.73 13.54 -17.71
N TYR A 9 7.48 12.58 -17.15
CA TYR A 9 7.15 11.99 -15.83
C TYR A 9 8.33 12.11 -14.83
N PRO A 10 8.37 13.20 -14.04
CA PRO A 10 9.48 13.49 -13.13
C PRO A 10 9.65 12.45 -12.01
N VAL A 11 8.57 11.75 -11.60
CA VAL A 11 8.61 10.70 -10.56
C VAL A 11 9.51 9.53 -10.95
N VAL A 12 9.40 9.01 -12.18
CA VAL A 12 10.23 7.89 -12.65
C VAL A 12 11.70 8.34 -12.77
N LYS A 13 11.93 9.59 -13.17
CA LYS A 13 13.25 10.20 -13.26
C LYS A 13 13.86 10.40 -11.86
N CYS A 14 13.07 10.83 -10.89
CA CYS A 14 13.48 11.08 -9.51
C CYS A 14 13.72 9.79 -8.75
N VAL A 15 12.86 8.77 -8.86
CA VAL A 15 13.11 7.42 -8.30
C VAL A 15 14.35 6.80 -8.94
N ALA A 16 14.53 6.94 -10.26
CA ALA A 16 15.74 6.48 -10.94
C ALA A 16 17.01 7.26 -10.52
N GLN A 17 16.90 8.56 -10.23
CA GLN A 17 18.01 9.40 -9.75
C GLN A 17 18.33 9.13 -8.27
N ALA A 18 17.34 9.07 -7.39
CA ALA A 18 17.49 8.74 -5.97
C ALA A 18 18.09 7.34 -5.79
N CYS A 19 17.59 6.34 -6.53
CA CYS A 19 18.20 5.01 -6.54
C CYS A 19 19.60 5.00 -7.18
N SER A 20 19.89 5.87 -8.16
CA SER A 20 21.23 6.04 -8.72
C SER A 20 22.21 6.69 -7.74
N ILE A 21 21.74 7.53 -6.82
CA ILE A 21 22.55 8.15 -5.76
C ILE A 21 22.86 7.11 -4.68
N ILE A 22 21.87 6.31 -4.25
CA ILE A 22 22.06 5.18 -3.33
C ILE A 22 23.03 4.14 -3.91
N HIS A 23 23.06 3.97 -5.23
CA HIS A 23 24.00 3.07 -5.92
C HIS A 23 25.46 3.56 -5.92
N ARG A 24 25.72 4.87 -5.74
CA ARG A 24 27.10 5.39 -5.62
C ARG A 24 27.78 5.00 -4.31
N GLN A 25 27.03 4.72 -3.25
CA GLN A 25 27.60 4.45 -1.91
C GLN A 25 27.69 2.95 -1.55
N SER A 26 27.07 2.05 -2.32
CA SER A 26 26.83 0.65 -1.90
C SER A 26 27.73 -0.41 -2.55
N LEU A 27 28.80 -0.02 -3.27
CA LEU A 27 29.74 -0.95 -3.91
C LEU A 27 31.21 -0.62 -3.60
N CYS A 28 31.58 -0.69 -2.31
CA CYS A 28 32.96 -0.86 -1.87
C CYS A 28 32.97 -1.59 -0.51
N GLU A 29 32.58 -2.87 -0.50
CA GLU A 29 33.01 -3.79 0.56
C GLU A 29 34.02 -4.78 -0.04
N LEU A 30 35.26 -4.61 0.40
CA LEU A 30 36.46 -5.35 0.04
C LEU A 30 36.34 -6.83 0.42
N ARG A 31 36.62 -7.73 -0.51
CA ARG A 31 37.16 -9.06 -0.22
C ARG A 31 38.58 -9.13 -0.80
N PRO A 32 39.62 -9.39 0.00
CA PRO A 32 40.91 -9.78 -0.55
C PRO A 32 40.79 -11.22 -1.08
N GLY A 33 41.14 -11.46 -2.35
CA GLY A 33 41.52 -12.81 -2.80
C GLY A 33 40.54 -13.64 -3.63
N SER A 34 39.48 -13.10 -4.23
CA SER A 34 38.70 -13.86 -5.23
C SER A 34 38.46 -13.10 -6.52
N VAL A 35 39.12 -13.51 -7.60
CA VAL A 35 38.82 -13.08 -8.97
C VAL A 35 37.45 -13.62 -9.36
N LYS A 36 36.39 -12.82 -9.20
CA LYS A 36 35.11 -13.05 -9.87
C LYS A 36 34.62 -11.72 -10.47
N LYS A 37 34.44 -11.77 -11.80
CA LYS A 37 33.98 -10.69 -12.69
C LYS A 37 32.98 -9.75 -12.02
N CYS A 38 33.41 -8.53 -11.71
CA CYS A 38 32.52 -7.41 -11.48
C CYS A 38 31.71 -7.19 -12.76
N VAL A 39 30.38 -7.20 -12.67
CA VAL A 39 29.53 -6.67 -13.75
C VAL A 39 29.91 -5.19 -13.88
N PRO A 40 30.37 -4.72 -15.06
CA PRO A 40 30.82 -3.34 -15.19
C PRO A 40 29.70 -2.38 -14.80
N PHE A 41 30.04 -1.33 -14.05
CA PHE A 41 29.16 -0.31 -13.48
C PHE A 41 28.21 0.37 -14.52
N ALA A 42 28.54 0.26 -15.81
CA ALA A 42 27.67 0.67 -16.93
C ALA A 42 26.55 -0.34 -17.25
N ALA A 43 26.82 -1.65 -17.12
CA ALA A 43 25.84 -2.71 -17.35
C ALA A 43 24.81 -2.79 -16.21
N GLY A 44 25.22 -2.57 -14.95
CA GLY A 44 24.30 -2.46 -13.80
C GLY A 44 23.30 -1.31 -13.94
N ARG A 45 23.76 -0.13 -14.38
CA ARG A 45 22.88 1.03 -14.65
C ARG A 45 21.94 0.80 -15.84
N LYS A 46 22.41 0.20 -16.93
CA LYS A 46 21.55 -0.17 -18.06
C LYS A 46 20.49 -1.18 -17.64
N MET A 47 20.87 -2.21 -16.89
CA MET A 47 19.97 -3.25 -16.40
C MET A 47 18.93 -2.71 -15.41
N PHE A 48 19.33 -1.83 -14.48
CA PHE A 48 18.39 -1.17 -13.55
C PHE A 48 17.41 -0.23 -14.26
N ARG A 49 17.87 0.55 -15.25
CA ARG A 49 16.98 1.35 -16.10
C ARG A 49 16.01 0.48 -16.89
N SER A 50 16.48 -0.64 -17.43
CA SER A 50 15.60 -1.63 -18.08
C SER A 50 14.62 -2.27 -17.09
N ALA A 51 14.98 -2.46 -15.82
CA ALA A 51 14.08 -2.95 -14.76
C ALA A 51 12.91 -2.01 -14.52
N VAL A 52 13.25 -0.74 -14.27
CA VAL A 52 12.28 0.31 -13.98
C VAL A 52 11.40 0.55 -15.21
N MET A 53 11.97 0.53 -16.42
CA MET A 53 11.21 0.65 -17.65
C MET A 53 10.35 -0.58 -17.96
N LEU A 54 10.79 -1.81 -17.65
CA LEU A 54 9.97 -3.00 -17.84
C LEU A 54 8.83 -3.05 -16.82
N LEU A 55 9.07 -2.66 -15.57
CA LEU A 55 8.02 -2.53 -14.55
C LEU A 55 7.04 -1.40 -14.92
N ALA A 56 7.56 -0.26 -15.37
CA ALA A 56 6.75 0.84 -15.88
C ALA A 56 6.06 0.50 -17.21
N ALA A 57 6.57 -0.45 -18.00
CA ALA A 57 5.88 -0.95 -19.18
C ALA A 57 4.82 -1.98 -18.79
N LEU A 58 5.13 -2.98 -17.95
CA LEU A 58 4.18 -3.99 -17.48
C LEU A 58 3.01 -3.38 -16.68
N HIS A 59 3.25 -2.27 -15.99
CA HIS A 59 2.24 -1.59 -15.18
C HIS A 59 1.75 -0.27 -15.79
N GLY A 60 2.53 0.38 -16.66
CA GLY A 60 2.20 1.68 -17.26
C GLY A 60 1.98 1.66 -18.77
N THR A 61 1.94 0.48 -19.44
CA THR A 61 1.54 0.42 -20.86
C THR A 61 0.08 0.80 -21.11
N LEU A 62 -0.73 1.03 -20.08
CA LEU A 62 -2.07 1.57 -20.22
C LEU A 62 -2.19 3.09 -19.97
N LEU A 63 -1.12 3.76 -19.53
CA LEU A 63 -1.02 5.22 -19.64
C LEU A 63 -0.53 5.68 -21.03
N LEU A 64 -0.05 4.74 -21.86
CA LEU A 64 0.54 5.02 -23.18
C LEU A 64 -0.35 4.64 -24.37
N ILE A 65 -1.54 4.08 -24.14
CA ILE A 65 -2.64 4.13 -25.12
C ILE A 65 -3.59 5.27 -24.72
N GLY A 66 -3.03 6.38 -24.26
CA GLY A 66 -3.51 7.64 -24.79
C GLY A 66 -3.14 7.65 -26.27
N VAL A 67 -4.02 7.14 -27.13
CA VAL A 67 -4.24 7.92 -28.36
C VAL A 67 -4.41 9.35 -27.85
N PRO A 68 -3.74 10.36 -28.41
CA PRO A 68 -4.27 11.70 -28.30
C PRO A 68 -5.62 11.64 -29.04
N VAL A 69 -6.63 11.08 -28.38
CA VAL A 69 -7.94 11.68 -28.44
C VAL A 69 -7.59 13.04 -27.91
N GLU A 70 -7.42 14.01 -28.82
CA GLU A 70 -7.59 15.41 -28.49
C GLU A 70 -8.74 15.39 -27.48
N GLY A 71 -8.40 15.60 -26.20
CA GLY A 71 -9.42 15.62 -25.17
C GLY A 71 -10.48 16.53 -25.74
N GLN A 72 -11.72 16.06 -25.83
CA GLN A 72 -12.79 16.93 -26.30
C GLN A 72 -12.56 18.24 -25.55
N PRO A 73 -12.24 19.32 -26.26
CA PRO A 73 -11.81 20.49 -25.55
C PRO A 73 -12.99 20.88 -24.67
N PHE A 74 -12.69 21.44 -23.51
CA PHE A 74 -13.64 22.10 -22.63
C PHE A 74 -14.68 22.95 -23.40
N SER A 75 -14.35 23.35 -24.64
CA SER A 75 -15.20 23.93 -25.67
C SER A 75 -16.50 23.19 -26.02
N GLY A 76 -16.71 21.93 -25.60
CA GLY A 76 -17.95 21.21 -25.87
C GLY A 76 -19.14 21.62 -24.99
N ALA A 77 -18.92 21.98 -23.73
CA ALA A 77 -20.00 22.09 -22.74
C ALA A 77 -20.06 23.42 -21.96
N PHE A 78 -18.93 24.09 -21.69
CA PHE A 78 -18.96 25.35 -20.94
C PHE A 78 -17.82 26.30 -21.35
N LYS A 79 -18.12 27.58 -21.56
CA LYS A 79 -17.11 28.58 -21.93
C LYS A 79 -16.31 28.99 -20.70
N MET A 80 -14.99 28.91 -20.75
CA MET A 80 -14.10 29.37 -19.67
C MET A 80 -14.38 30.83 -19.26
N GLU A 81 -14.78 31.67 -20.22
CA GLU A 81 -15.20 33.06 -19.96
C GLU A 81 -16.38 33.18 -18.99
N GLU A 82 -17.29 32.20 -18.97
CA GLU A 82 -18.40 32.17 -18.02
C GLU A 82 -17.96 31.66 -16.65
N TYR A 83 -17.05 30.68 -16.62
CA TYR A 83 -16.49 30.13 -15.39
C TYR A 83 -15.72 31.21 -14.60
N LEU A 84 -14.96 32.06 -15.29
CA LEU A 84 -14.20 33.15 -14.67
C LEU A 84 -15.10 34.21 -14.00
N LYS A 85 -16.41 34.20 -14.25
CA LYS A 85 -17.39 35.07 -13.56
C LYS A 85 -17.87 34.46 -12.24
N PHE A 86 -17.62 33.18 -12.01
CA PHE A 86 -18.05 32.52 -10.77
C PHE A 86 -17.25 33.08 -9.58
N PRO A 87 -17.88 33.19 -8.40
CA PRO A 87 -17.15 33.45 -7.18
C PRO A 87 -16.09 32.35 -6.97
N PRO A 88 -14.89 32.69 -6.46
CA PRO A 88 -13.90 31.69 -6.08
C PRO A 88 -14.53 30.65 -5.14
N LEU A 89 -14.42 29.38 -5.50
CA LEU A 89 -14.96 28.28 -4.71
C LEU A 89 -14.32 28.26 -3.32
N PHE A 90 -12.99 28.40 -3.27
CA PHE A 90 -12.19 28.43 -2.05
C PHE A 90 -11.57 29.82 -1.87
N ALA A 91 -11.98 30.55 -0.84
CA ALA A 91 -11.37 31.83 -0.46
C ALA A 91 -11.07 31.86 1.04
N TYR A 92 -9.86 32.25 1.38
CA TYR A 92 -9.31 32.10 2.73
C TYR A 92 -8.56 33.38 3.10
N ASP A 93 -8.92 33.95 4.26
CA ASP A 93 -8.09 34.94 4.94
C ASP A 93 -6.72 34.34 5.27
N ASP A 94 -5.69 35.18 5.36
CA ASP A 94 -4.38 34.71 5.80
C ASP A 94 -4.43 34.31 7.29
N PHE A 95 -4.30 33.01 7.54
CA PHE A 95 -4.35 32.43 8.87
C PHE A 95 -3.24 32.96 9.79
N GLU A 96 -2.03 33.14 9.25
CA GLU A 96 -0.88 33.60 10.04
C GLU A 96 -1.03 35.06 10.43
N ASP A 97 -1.55 35.88 9.52
CA ASP A 97 -1.83 37.27 9.80
C ASP A 97 -2.94 37.41 10.86
N CYS A 98 -4.03 36.64 10.75
CA CYS A 98 -5.07 36.57 11.78
C CYS A 98 -4.48 36.20 13.15
N ARG A 99 -3.65 35.16 13.21
CA ARG A 99 -2.99 34.72 14.44
C ARG A 99 -2.05 35.79 15.00
N ARG A 100 -1.27 36.47 14.15
CA ARG A 100 -0.27 37.47 14.57
C ARG A 100 -0.91 38.78 15.05
N TRP A 101 -1.95 39.26 14.39
CA TRP A 101 -2.61 40.52 14.77
C TRP A 101 -3.40 40.39 16.06
N TYR A 102 -4.18 39.32 16.22
CA TYR A 102 -5.09 39.17 17.36
C TYR A 102 -4.54 38.31 18.51
N ARG A 103 -3.36 37.68 18.35
CA ARG A 103 -2.56 37.00 19.39
C ARG A 103 -3.28 35.92 20.20
N GLU A 104 -3.88 36.28 21.34
CA GLU A 104 -4.58 35.33 22.22
C GLU A 104 -6.06 35.20 21.83
N ASP A 105 -6.61 36.27 21.25
CA ASP A 105 -8.05 36.41 21.02
C ASP A 105 -8.47 35.97 19.62
N TYR A 106 -7.53 35.54 18.77
CA TYR A 106 -7.84 35.16 17.39
C TYR A 106 -8.79 33.95 17.33
N VAL A 107 -9.75 34.03 16.43
CA VAL A 107 -10.64 32.92 16.08
C VAL A 107 -10.76 32.87 14.56
N TYR A 108 -10.24 31.80 13.98
CA TYR A 108 -10.27 31.53 12.56
C TYR A 108 -11.23 30.38 12.27
N CYS A 109 -12.28 30.61 11.50
CA CYS A 109 -13.30 29.60 11.22
C CYS A 109 -13.36 29.26 9.74
N ILE A 110 -13.56 27.98 9.43
CA ILE A 110 -13.90 27.53 8.07
C ILE A 110 -15.38 27.21 8.05
N ALA A 111 -16.09 27.76 7.07
CA ALA A 111 -17.49 27.48 6.85
C ALA A 111 -17.82 27.23 5.38
N LYS A 112 -18.91 26.49 5.21
CA LYS A 112 -19.63 26.37 3.94
C LYS A 112 -20.74 27.43 3.92
N ALA A 113 -20.76 28.22 2.86
CA ALA A 113 -21.70 29.30 2.61
C ALA A 113 -22.53 28.93 1.36
N PRO A 114 -23.70 28.29 1.53
CA PRO A 114 -24.59 28.00 0.42
C PRO A 114 -25.16 29.28 -0.17
N LEU A 115 -25.21 29.36 -1.49
CA LEU A 115 -25.85 30.45 -2.22
C LEU A 115 -27.36 30.21 -2.28
N ALA A 116 -28.14 31.28 -2.13
CA ALA A 116 -29.59 31.23 -2.24
C ALA A 116 -30.01 31.12 -3.72
N PRO A 117 -30.97 30.25 -4.06
CA PRO A 117 -31.44 30.14 -5.45
C PRO A 117 -32.04 31.43 -5.99
N ASP A 118 -31.61 31.84 -7.19
CA ASP A 118 -32.13 33.00 -7.89
C ASP A 118 -32.20 32.75 -9.40
N ASP A 119 -33.34 32.24 -9.87
CA ASP A 119 -33.56 31.93 -11.29
C ASP A 119 -33.57 33.17 -12.21
N THR A 120 -33.61 34.38 -11.65
CA THR A 120 -33.52 35.64 -12.40
C THR A 120 -32.07 35.97 -12.76
N SER A 121 -31.11 35.57 -11.93
CA SER A 121 -29.68 35.75 -12.17
C SER A 121 -29.15 34.79 -13.23
N THR A 122 -28.55 35.34 -14.29
CA THR A 122 -27.85 34.55 -15.32
C THR A 122 -26.66 33.80 -14.72
N LEU A 123 -25.95 34.43 -13.77
CA LEU A 123 -24.81 33.85 -13.09
C LEU A 123 -25.22 32.63 -12.27
N TRP A 124 -26.30 32.73 -11.49
CA TRP A 124 -26.85 31.62 -10.71
C TRP A 124 -27.19 30.42 -11.59
N ARG A 125 -27.93 30.63 -12.68
CA ARG A 125 -28.33 29.54 -13.58
C ARG A 125 -27.13 28.84 -14.22
N ASN A 126 -26.14 29.60 -14.66
CA ASN A 126 -24.93 29.03 -15.27
C ASN A 126 -24.12 28.24 -14.24
N LEU A 127 -23.97 28.77 -13.03
CA LEU A 127 -23.25 28.14 -11.92
C LEU A 127 -23.96 26.88 -11.41
N SER A 128 -25.28 26.91 -11.25
CA SER A 128 -26.09 25.75 -10.86
C SER A 128 -26.06 24.66 -11.92
N TYR A 129 -26.16 25.03 -13.20
CA TYR A 129 -26.02 24.08 -14.31
C TYR A 129 -24.64 23.44 -14.33
N PHE A 130 -23.57 24.23 -14.20
CA PHE A 130 -22.19 23.72 -14.16
C PHE A 130 -21.98 22.75 -12.99
N SER A 131 -22.50 23.10 -11.81
CA SER A 131 -22.42 22.28 -10.58
C SER A 131 -23.28 21.01 -10.63
N SER A 132 -24.14 20.84 -11.63
CA SER A 132 -24.98 19.65 -11.74
C SER A 132 -24.18 18.39 -12.13
N ASP A 133 -23.07 18.54 -12.85
CA ASP A 133 -22.16 17.46 -13.22
C ASP A 133 -21.37 16.98 -12.00
N TYR A 134 -21.22 15.66 -11.85
CA TYR A 134 -20.46 15.06 -10.74
C TYR A 134 -18.94 15.17 -10.93
N HIS A 135 -18.47 15.47 -12.15
CA HIS A 135 -17.05 15.79 -12.41
C HIS A 135 -16.66 17.19 -11.96
N HIS A 136 -17.62 18.02 -11.54
CA HIS A 136 -17.39 19.39 -11.06
C HIS A 136 -17.63 19.50 -9.57
N TYR A 137 -16.93 20.45 -8.94
CA TYR A 137 -17.26 20.82 -7.57
C TYR A 137 -18.66 21.43 -7.51
N ASP A 138 -19.27 21.43 -6.33
CA ASP A 138 -20.51 22.17 -6.11
C ASP A 138 -20.20 23.66 -5.91
N HIS A 139 -20.26 24.44 -6.99
CA HIS A 139 -20.06 25.89 -6.95
C HIS A 139 -21.22 26.65 -6.30
N THR A 140 -22.35 25.99 -6.02
CA THR A 140 -23.46 26.59 -5.26
C THR A 140 -23.15 26.71 -3.77
N VAL A 141 -22.14 25.99 -3.28
CA VAL A 141 -21.71 26.00 -1.88
C VAL A 141 -20.26 26.45 -1.78
N LEU A 142 -20.09 27.72 -1.44
CA LEU A 142 -18.76 28.34 -1.34
C LEU A 142 -18.08 27.93 -0.02
N GLU A 143 -16.77 27.76 -0.04
CA GLU A 143 -15.99 27.50 1.18
C GLU A 143 -15.16 28.74 1.54
N ARG A 144 -15.28 29.17 2.80
CA ARG A 144 -14.66 30.39 3.30
C ARG A 144 -13.88 30.13 4.59
N GLY A 145 -12.60 30.50 4.59
CA GLY A 145 -11.81 30.63 5.81
C GLY A 145 -11.79 32.10 6.25
N VAL A 146 -12.37 32.40 7.41
CA VAL A 146 -12.59 33.77 7.87
C VAL A 146 -11.94 33.99 9.23
N CYS A 147 -11.21 35.10 9.36
CA CYS A 147 -10.77 35.62 10.65
C CYS A 147 -11.90 36.43 11.28
N LEU A 148 -12.51 35.94 12.37
CA LEU A 148 -13.72 36.54 12.93
C LEU A 148 -13.50 37.97 13.44
N GLN A 149 -12.34 38.25 14.04
CA GLN A 149 -12.01 39.58 14.56
C GLN A 149 -11.87 40.60 13.43
N LYS A 150 -11.17 40.21 12.34
CA LYS A 150 -11.09 41.02 11.12
C LYS A 150 -12.47 41.28 10.53
N CYS A 151 -13.31 40.26 10.49
CA CYS A 151 -14.69 40.40 10.02
C CYS A 151 -15.48 41.40 10.87
N GLN A 152 -15.37 41.30 12.19
CA GLN A 152 -16.04 42.19 13.13
C GLN A 152 -15.60 43.66 12.93
N GLU A 153 -14.29 43.90 12.75
CA GLU A 153 -13.76 45.24 12.47
C GLU A 153 -14.33 45.83 11.17
N VAL A 154 -14.42 45.03 10.10
CA VAL A 154 -15.01 45.47 8.82
C VAL A 154 -16.50 45.82 8.99
N LEU A 155 -17.26 45.02 9.74
CA LEU A 155 -18.69 45.30 9.99
C LEU A 155 -18.90 46.59 10.80
N ILE A 156 -18.04 46.84 11.80
CA ILE A 156 -18.05 48.07 12.59
C ILE A 156 -17.70 49.27 11.69
N GLN A 157 -16.68 49.15 10.83
CA GLN A 157 -16.29 50.20 9.89
C GLN A 157 -17.43 50.55 8.90
N ASN A 158 -18.24 49.55 8.52
CA ASN A 158 -19.42 49.74 7.68
C ASN A 158 -20.67 50.23 8.45
N GLY A 159 -20.53 50.59 9.73
CA GLY A 159 -21.61 51.16 10.54
C GLY A 159 -22.59 50.14 11.14
N THR A 160 -22.20 48.87 11.23
CA THR A 160 -23.01 47.84 11.90
C THR A 160 -22.81 47.92 13.41
N GLU A 161 -23.83 48.35 14.14
CA GLU A 161 -23.80 48.41 15.61
C GLU A 161 -24.10 47.04 16.25
N GLY A 162 -23.57 46.80 17.45
CA GLY A 162 -23.91 45.63 18.25
C GLY A 162 -23.29 44.31 17.79
N THR A 163 -22.17 44.36 17.04
CA THR A 163 -21.48 43.17 16.52
C THR A 163 -21.05 42.17 17.62
N ASP A 164 -20.79 42.66 18.84
CA ASP A 164 -20.45 41.81 20.00
C ASP A 164 -21.56 40.84 20.41
N ARG A 165 -22.81 41.09 20.01
CA ARG A 165 -23.97 40.24 20.32
C ARG A 165 -24.24 39.19 19.25
N PHE A 166 -23.58 39.28 18.10
CA PHE A 166 -23.79 38.34 17.02
C PHE A 166 -23.14 37.00 17.35
N THR A 167 -23.81 35.91 16.96
CA THR A 167 -23.20 34.59 17.00
C THR A 167 -22.09 34.50 15.95
N ARG A 168 -21.24 33.48 16.05
CA ARG A 168 -20.16 33.28 15.07
C ARG A 168 -20.72 33.06 13.67
N GLU A 169 -21.81 32.32 13.57
CA GLU A 169 -22.54 32.05 12.34
C GLU A 169 -23.06 33.35 11.72
N GLU A 170 -23.66 34.23 12.52
CA GLU A 170 -24.19 35.52 12.07
C GLU A 170 -23.09 36.48 11.60
N LEU A 171 -21.96 36.54 12.32
CA LEU A 171 -20.79 37.32 11.91
C LEU A 171 -20.25 36.83 10.56
N MET A 172 -20.05 35.51 10.42
CA MET A 172 -19.59 34.92 9.17
C MET A 172 -20.58 35.18 8.03
N TYR A 173 -21.87 35.03 8.28
CA TYR A 173 -22.91 35.31 7.30
C TYR A 173 -22.86 36.73 6.79
N ARG A 174 -22.80 37.72 7.68
CA ARG A 174 -22.75 39.14 7.29
C ARG A 174 -21.48 39.49 6.52
N CYS A 175 -20.33 38.96 6.91
CA CYS A 175 -19.09 39.15 6.13
C CYS A 175 -19.18 38.57 4.74
N ILE A 176 -19.49 37.27 4.66
CA ILE A 176 -19.44 36.52 3.42
C ILE A 176 -20.53 37.05 2.47
N SER A 177 -21.74 37.30 2.99
CA SER A 177 -22.81 37.89 2.20
C SER A 177 -22.46 39.30 1.73
N GLY A 178 -21.85 40.13 2.58
CA GLY A 178 -21.42 41.49 2.19
C GLY A 178 -20.43 41.47 1.03
N GLU A 179 -19.42 40.59 1.08
CA GLU A 179 -18.43 40.43 0.02
C GLU A 179 -19.05 39.86 -1.27
N VAL A 180 -19.79 38.75 -1.16
CA VAL A 180 -20.35 38.02 -2.31
C VAL A 180 -21.42 38.85 -3.02
N SER A 181 -22.35 39.46 -2.27
CA SER A 181 -23.41 40.27 -2.87
C SER A 181 -22.87 41.55 -3.51
N ALA A 182 -21.83 42.16 -2.95
CA ALA A 182 -21.22 43.36 -3.51
C ALA A 182 -20.45 43.09 -4.82
N GLN A 183 -19.81 41.93 -4.96
CA GLN A 183 -18.97 41.61 -6.12
C GLN A 183 -19.71 40.85 -7.23
N TYR A 184 -20.66 39.98 -6.87
CA TYR A 184 -21.28 39.02 -7.79
C TYR A 184 -22.79 39.17 -7.92
N GLU A 185 -23.42 40.07 -7.16
CA GLU A 185 -24.89 40.24 -7.13
C GLU A 185 -25.63 38.93 -6.77
N LEU A 186 -24.97 38.03 -6.05
CA LEU A 186 -25.55 36.78 -5.56
C LEU A 186 -25.93 36.91 -4.08
N THR A 187 -27.01 36.25 -3.68
CA THR A 187 -27.46 36.22 -2.28
C THR A 187 -26.91 34.96 -1.60
N VAL A 188 -26.29 35.11 -0.43
CA VAL A 188 -25.86 33.97 0.40
C VAL A 188 -27.03 33.56 1.29
N SER A 189 -27.25 32.25 1.44
CA SER A 189 -28.26 31.72 2.37
C SER A 189 -27.81 31.92 3.82
N PRO A 190 -28.73 32.23 4.76
CA PRO A 190 -28.40 32.36 6.18
C PRO A 190 -27.99 31.02 6.84
N ASP A 191 -28.20 29.87 6.18
CA ASP A 191 -27.77 28.54 6.66
C ASP A 191 -26.26 28.33 6.47
N ILE A 192 -25.43 29.16 7.11
CA ILE A 192 -23.98 28.96 7.11
C ILE A 192 -23.61 27.79 8.03
N ARG A 193 -22.81 26.87 7.48
CA ARG A 193 -22.35 25.68 8.21
C ARG A 193 -20.89 25.83 8.56
N ILE A 194 -20.61 26.16 9.81
CA ILE A 194 -19.25 26.18 10.34
C ILE A 194 -18.75 24.73 10.45
N GLN A 195 -17.70 24.39 9.71
CA GLN A 195 -17.08 23.07 9.79
C GLN A 195 -16.26 22.95 11.07
N TYR A 196 -15.35 23.91 11.28
CA TYR A 196 -14.57 24.01 12.51
C TYR A 196 -13.95 25.40 12.66
N CYS A 197 -13.68 25.76 13.91
CA CYS A 197 -12.89 26.94 14.24
C CYS A 197 -11.57 26.53 14.90
N TYR A 198 -10.58 27.40 14.70
CA TYR A 198 -9.26 27.34 15.26
C TYR A 198 -8.98 28.63 16.03
N SER A 199 -8.63 28.47 17.29
CA SER A 199 -8.28 29.54 18.23
C SER A 199 -7.08 29.08 19.06
N LYS A 200 -6.55 29.97 19.89
CA LYS A 200 -5.41 29.64 20.73
C LYS A 200 -5.64 28.44 21.65
N SER A 201 -6.85 28.29 22.18
CA SER A 201 -7.22 27.12 23.00
C SER A 201 -7.17 25.79 22.25
N THR A 202 -7.35 25.81 20.93
CA THR A 202 -7.25 24.61 20.07
C THR A 202 -5.85 24.41 19.48
N GLU A 203 -4.96 25.39 19.61
CA GLU A 203 -3.60 25.33 19.11
C GLU A 203 -2.71 24.45 19.99
N SER A 204 -2.85 24.57 21.32
CA SER A 204 -2.12 23.74 22.28
C SER A 204 -3.05 22.71 22.92
N VAL A 205 -3.13 21.51 22.33
CA VAL A 205 -3.84 20.41 22.99
C VAL A 205 -2.98 19.88 24.14
N ALA A 206 -3.56 19.73 25.33
CA ALA A 206 -2.84 19.18 26.47
C ALA A 206 -2.42 17.73 26.22
N TYR A 207 -1.29 17.31 26.79
CA TYR A 207 -0.87 15.92 26.78
C TYR A 207 -1.79 15.09 27.67
N ASP A 208 -2.32 14.00 27.13
CA ASP A 208 -3.14 13.04 27.87
C ASP A 208 -2.34 11.78 28.25
N TRP A 209 -3.02 10.82 28.87
CA TRP A 209 -2.40 9.55 29.26
C TRP A 209 -1.97 8.68 28.06
N LEU A 210 -2.64 8.81 26.91
CA LEU A 210 -2.28 8.08 25.69
C LEU A 210 -0.97 8.60 25.12
N ASP A 211 -0.77 9.92 25.13
CA ASP A 211 0.49 10.56 24.72
C ASP A 211 1.63 10.10 25.61
N VAL A 212 1.43 10.12 26.94
CA VAL A 212 2.43 9.65 27.90
C VAL A 212 2.73 8.16 27.68
N ALA A 213 1.71 7.33 27.47
CA ALA A 213 1.89 5.91 27.19
C ALA A 213 2.71 5.66 25.92
N PHE A 214 2.44 6.41 24.84
CA PHE A 214 3.22 6.33 23.61
C PHE A 214 4.67 6.75 23.83
N LEU A 215 4.91 7.90 24.48
CA LEU A 215 6.25 8.42 24.73
C LEU A 215 7.07 7.46 25.61
N VAL A 216 6.47 6.90 26.66
CA VAL A 216 7.10 5.87 27.50
C VAL A 216 7.42 4.62 26.70
N LEU A 217 6.50 4.12 25.88
CA LEU A 217 6.74 2.95 25.02
C LEU A 217 7.88 3.20 24.03
N ALA A 218 7.88 4.35 23.36
CA ALA A 218 8.95 4.74 22.43
C ALA A 218 10.30 4.86 23.13
N ALA A 219 10.35 5.47 24.32
CA ALA A 219 11.55 5.56 25.14
C ALA A 219 12.05 4.18 25.59
N MET A 220 11.15 3.27 25.98
CA MET A 220 11.50 1.90 26.33
C MET A 220 12.09 1.13 25.14
N ILE A 221 11.48 1.24 23.96
CA ILE A 221 12.00 0.61 22.73
C ILE A 221 13.41 1.15 22.43
N LEU A 222 13.61 2.46 22.51
CA LEU A 222 14.92 3.07 22.27
C LEU A 222 15.95 2.60 23.29
N ALA A 223 15.60 2.56 24.58
CA ALA A 223 16.46 2.05 25.64
C ALA A 223 16.84 0.57 25.42
N LEU A 224 15.89 -0.27 25.00
CA LEU A 224 16.13 -1.67 24.66
C LEU A 224 17.05 -1.82 23.45
N VAL A 225 16.88 -1.00 22.41
CA VAL A 225 17.76 -0.99 21.23
C VAL A 225 19.18 -0.59 21.63
N ILE A 226 19.34 0.45 22.45
CA ILE A 226 20.66 0.88 22.93
C ILE A 226 21.29 -0.22 23.78
N ALA A 227 20.61 -0.71 24.82
CA ALA A 227 21.13 -1.74 25.72
C ALA A 227 21.49 -3.03 24.97
N SER A 228 20.61 -3.50 24.08
CA SER A 228 20.84 -4.70 23.26
C SER A 228 22.02 -4.52 22.30
N THR A 229 22.17 -3.33 21.71
CA THR A 229 23.29 -3.01 20.82
C THR A 229 24.62 -2.94 21.58
N VAL A 230 24.65 -2.30 22.76
CA VAL A 230 25.86 -2.25 23.60
C VAL A 230 26.27 -3.66 24.05
N TYR A 231 25.31 -4.47 24.52
CA TYR A 231 25.57 -5.86 24.90
C TYR A 231 26.16 -6.69 23.74
N ASP A 232 25.58 -6.56 22.54
CA ASP A 232 26.02 -7.31 21.36
C ASP A 232 27.41 -6.87 20.86
N LEU A 233 27.73 -5.57 20.98
CA LEU A 233 29.07 -5.04 20.68
C LEU A 233 30.11 -5.52 21.70
N HIS A 234 29.75 -5.60 22.98
CA HIS A 234 30.64 -6.14 24.01
C HIS A 234 30.93 -7.63 23.77
N GLN A 235 29.89 -8.41 23.47
CA GLN A 235 30.02 -9.82 23.09
C GLN A 235 30.84 -10.04 21.81
N GLN A 236 30.82 -9.09 20.87
CA GLN A 236 31.70 -9.12 19.71
C GLN A 236 33.16 -8.89 20.09
N ALA A 237 33.42 -7.93 20.99
CA ALA A 237 34.75 -7.62 21.50
C ALA A 237 35.34 -8.81 22.27
N ASP A 238 34.56 -9.45 23.15
CA ASP A 238 34.96 -10.65 23.90
C ASP A 238 35.34 -11.83 22.98
N GLN A 239 34.75 -11.88 21.78
CA GLN A 239 35.03 -12.90 20.76
C GLN A 239 36.14 -12.49 19.78
N ASN A 240 36.88 -11.41 20.05
CA ASN A 240 37.94 -10.86 19.19
C ASN A 240 37.47 -10.52 17.76
N PHE A 241 36.29 -9.89 17.63
CA PHE A 241 35.75 -9.37 16.36
C PHE A 241 35.72 -10.39 15.21
N PRO A 242 35.03 -11.52 15.34
CA PRO A 242 35.02 -12.54 14.30
C PRO A 242 34.33 -12.03 13.03
N GLU A 243 34.87 -12.38 11.87
CA GLU A 243 34.28 -11.97 10.58
C GLU A 243 32.83 -12.41 10.45
N GLY A 244 31.95 -11.45 10.15
CA GLY A 244 30.52 -11.69 9.97
C GLY A 244 29.77 -12.02 11.27
N TYR A 245 30.27 -11.57 12.43
CA TYR A 245 29.63 -11.75 13.74
C TYR A 245 28.11 -11.51 13.74
N PHE A 246 27.66 -10.33 13.27
CA PHE A 246 26.24 -9.97 13.27
C PHE A 246 25.38 -10.81 12.31
N ALA A 247 25.98 -11.57 11.40
CA ALA A 247 25.26 -12.50 10.52
C ALA A 247 24.99 -13.87 11.18
N ARG A 248 25.65 -14.17 12.30
CA ARG A 248 25.55 -15.45 13.00
C ARG A 248 24.67 -15.29 14.24
N SER A 249 23.73 -16.20 14.45
CA SER A 249 22.93 -16.22 15.69
C SER A 249 23.69 -16.93 16.81
N SER A 250 23.48 -16.52 18.06
CA SER A 250 24.03 -17.25 19.21
C SER A 250 23.36 -18.63 19.35
N LYS A 251 24.11 -19.61 19.86
CA LYS A 251 23.57 -20.92 20.23
C LYS A 251 22.66 -20.84 21.46
N GLN A 252 22.92 -19.92 22.38
CA GLN A 252 22.22 -19.80 23.65
C GLN A 252 20.95 -18.95 23.51
N ALA A 253 19.81 -19.47 23.98
CA ALA A 253 18.52 -18.79 23.84
C ALA A 253 18.47 -17.42 24.54
N HIS A 254 19.01 -17.30 25.76
CA HIS A 254 19.05 -16.03 26.48
C HIS A 254 19.87 -14.97 25.71
N GLN A 255 20.99 -15.35 25.08
CA GLN A 255 21.78 -14.43 24.25
C GLN A 255 21.01 -14.01 22.99
N ARG A 256 20.18 -14.88 22.42
CA ARG A 256 19.31 -14.51 21.28
C ARG A 256 18.23 -13.50 21.69
N LEU A 257 17.68 -13.62 22.89
CA LEU A 257 16.74 -12.65 23.46
C LEU A 257 17.44 -11.30 23.71
N LEU A 258 18.59 -11.31 24.38
CA LEU A 258 19.37 -10.10 24.69
C LEU A 258 19.88 -9.37 23.45
N THR A 259 20.02 -10.07 22.32
CA THR A 259 20.46 -9.50 21.02
C THR A 259 19.31 -9.28 20.03
N ALA A 260 18.06 -9.48 20.44
CA ALA A 260 16.89 -9.34 19.55
C ALA A 260 16.74 -7.91 19.02
N PHE A 261 16.99 -6.90 19.87
CA PHE A 261 16.89 -5.47 19.59
C PHE A 261 18.20 -4.84 19.08
N SER A 262 19.28 -5.62 18.91
CA SER A 262 20.57 -5.12 18.41
C SER A 262 20.41 -4.53 17.00
N LEU A 263 20.73 -3.25 16.85
CA LEU A 263 20.56 -2.52 15.59
C LEU A 263 21.44 -3.08 14.46
N PRO A 264 22.75 -3.36 14.66
CA PRO A 264 23.59 -3.98 13.62
C PRO A 264 23.03 -5.31 13.10
N ARG A 265 22.47 -6.14 13.99
CA ARG A 265 21.81 -7.41 13.63
C ARG A 265 20.56 -7.19 12.81
N ASN A 266 19.70 -6.25 13.20
CA ASN A 266 18.47 -5.94 12.47
C ASN A 266 18.74 -5.35 11.08
N ILE A 267 19.74 -4.47 10.95
CA ILE A 267 20.20 -3.99 9.64
C ILE A 267 20.71 -5.15 8.77
N ARG A 268 21.39 -6.14 9.37
CA ARG A 268 21.85 -7.33 8.64
C ARG A 268 20.69 -8.26 8.23
N ARG A 269 19.67 -8.43 9.08
CA ARG A 269 18.42 -9.16 8.76
C ARG A 269 17.69 -8.53 7.57
N LEU A 270 17.71 -7.20 7.46
CA LEU A 270 17.14 -6.50 6.31
C LEU A 270 17.89 -6.84 5.01
N LYS A 271 19.23 -6.92 5.05
CA LYS A 271 20.11 -7.22 3.90
C LYS A 271 20.34 -8.72 3.64
N GLU A 272 19.50 -9.59 4.18
CA GLU A 272 19.69 -11.05 4.12
C GLU A 272 19.86 -11.60 2.68
N PRO A 273 20.86 -12.47 2.44
CA PRO A 273 21.02 -13.16 1.16
C PRO A 273 20.01 -14.30 0.97
N ILE A 274 19.82 -14.72 -0.28
CA ILE A 274 18.88 -15.79 -0.63
C ILE A 274 19.56 -17.15 -0.46
N HIS A 275 18.98 -18.00 0.38
CA HIS A 275 19.55 -19.31 0.71
C HIS A 275 18.82 -20.51 0.07
N THR A 276 17.55 -20.35 -0.34
CA THR A 276 16.74 -21.46 -0.85
C THR A 276 16.37 -21.28 -2.31
N GLN A 277 16.18 -22.39 -3.03
CA GLN A 277 15.79 -22.38 -4.44
C GLN A 277 14.44 -21.67 -4.63
N THR A 278 13.46 -21.98 -3.79
CA THR A 278 12.13 -21.35 -3.78
C THR A 278 12.21 -19.84 -3.59
N ARG A 279 12.98 -19.35 -2.61
CA ARG A 279 13.14 -17.90 -2.41
C ARG A 279 13.80 -17.22 -3.61
N ALA A 280 14.74 -17.88 -4.27
CA ALA A 280 15.38 -17.31 -5.46
C ALA A 280 14.48 -17.39 -6.71
N ASP A 281 13.49 -18.28 -6.75
CA ASP A 281 12.46 -18.26 -7.79
C ASP A 281 11.47 -17.12 -7.60
N LEU A 282 11.09 -16.86 -6.35
CA LEU A 282 10.09 -15.86 -5.98
C LEU A 282 10.70 -14.47 -5.72
N ALA A 283 12.03 -14.31 -5.87
CA ALA A 283 12.75 -13.07 -5.59
C ALA A 283 12.23 -11.87 -6.39
N CYS A 284 11.70 -12.10 -7.59
CA CYS A 284 11.11 -11.06 -8.43
C CYS A 284 9.84 -10.44 -7.82
N PHE A 285 9.17 -11.12 -6.89
CA PHE A 285 7.95 -10.60 -6.26
C PHE A 285 8.23 -9.39 -5.35
N GLU A 286 9.45 -9.27 -4.83
CA GLU A 286 9.84 -8.09 -4.05
C GLU A 286 9.85 -6.81 -4.90
N ALA A 287 10.14 -6.92 -6.21
CA ALA A 287 10.03 -5.79 -7.13
C ALA A 287 8.57 -5.38 -7.35
N PHE A 288 7.66 -6.35 -7.47
CA PHE A 288 6.22 -6.08 -7.57
C PHE A 288 5.70 -5.41 -6.30
N ARG A 289 6.07 -5.92 -5.12
CA ARG A 289 5.69 -5.27 -3.85
C ARG A 289 6.16 -3.83 -3.79
N PHE A 290 7.43 -3.58 -4.11
CA PHE A 290 7.99 -2.23 -4.14
C PHE A 290 7.23 -1.29 -5.08
N VAL A 291 7.00 -1.72 -6.33
CA VAL A 291 6.29 -0.90 -7.32
C VAL A 291 4.85 -0.64 -6.88
N GLN A 292 4.14 -1.65 -6.41
CA GLN A 292 2.76 -1.49 -5.97
C GLN A 292 2.66 -0.61 -4.70
N THR A 293 3.62 -0.70 -3.77
CA THR A 293 3.69 0.24 -2.65
C THR A 293 3.87 1.68 -3.13
N CYS A 294 4.75 1.93 -4.12
CA CYS A 294 4.91 3.28 -4.68
C CYS A 294 3.63 3.79 -5.36
N ARG A 295 2.91 2.91 -6.06
CA ARG A 295 1.63 3.25 -6.71
C ARG A 295 0.54 3.55 -5.68
N VAL A 296 0.46 2.79 -4.60
CA VAL A 296 -0.47 3.04 -3.48
C VAL A 296 -0.17 4.38 -2.81
N ILE A 297 1.10 4.73 -2.63
CA ILE A 297 1.47 6.03 -2.06
C ILE A 297 1.07 7.16 -3.02
N PHE A 298 1.38 7.03 -4.31
CA PHE A 298 0.98 8.02 -5.32
C PHE A 298 -0.53 8.22 -5.35
N LEU A 299 -1.29 7.12 -5.33
CA LEU A 299 -2.75 7.12 -5.20
C LEU A 299 -3.21 7.95 -3.98
N HIS A 300 -2.76 7.62 -2.78
CA HIS A 300 -3.21 8.32 -1.59
C HIS A 300 -2.78 9.79 -1.55
N VAL A 301 -1.64 10.13 -2.17
CA VAL A 301 -1.23 11.54 -2.36
C VAL A 301 -2.19 12.27 -3.29
N THR A 302 -2.61 11.65 -4.40
CA THR A 302 -3.60 12.24 -5.30
C THR A 302 -4.94 12.45 -4.60
N ILE A 303 -5.41 11.46 -3.82
CA ILE A 303 -6.65 11.60 -3.05
C ILE A 303 -6.51 12.71 -1.99
N ALA A 304 -5.34 12.87 -1.36
CA ALA A 304 -5.09 13.95 -0.40
C ALA A 304 -5.10 15.31 -1.08
N HIS A 305 -4.57 15.36 -2.29
CA HIS A 305 -4.59 16.55 -3.13
C HIS A 305 -6.01 16.98 -3.49
N LEU A 306 -6.92 16.03 -3.74
CA LEU A 306 -8.33 16.36 -4.04
C LEU A 306 -9.07 16.93 -2.82
N LYS A 307 -8.66 16.55 -1.61
CA LYS A 307 -9.30 16.99 -0.35
C LYS A 307 -8.93 18.42 0.05
N ILE A 308 -7.69 18.83 -0.22
CA ILE A 308 -7.20 20.15 0.20
C ILE A 308 -7.78 21.25 -0.73
N PRO A 309 -8.18 22.42 -0.20
CA PRO A 309 -8.70 23.52 -1.00
C PRO A 309 -7.73 24.00 -2.09
N GLN A 310 -8.27 24.30 -3.27
CA GLN A 310 -7.49 24.67 -4.45
C GLN A 310 -7.68 26.13 -4.84
N ARG A 311 -6.61 26.80 -5.29
CA ARG A 311 -6.71 28.15 -5.89
C ARG A 311 -7.27 28.14 -7.30
N ASN A 312 -7.07 27.03 -8.02
CA ASN A 312 -7.49 26.82 -9.41
C ASN A 312 -8.28 25.51 -9.53
N PRO A 313 -9.48 25.42 -8.92
CA PRO A 313 -10.30 24.21 -8.93
C PRO A 313 -10.61 23.70 -10.34
N GLU A 314 -10.66 24.59 -11.35
CA GLU A 314 -10.92 24.27 -12.74
C GLU A 314 -9.92 23.27 -13.32
N PHE A 315 -8.67 23.26 -12.84
CA PHE A 315 -7.66 22.31 -13.30
C PHE A 315 -8.07 20.87 -12.96
N LEU A 316 -8.57 20.64 -11.74
CA LEU A 316 -8.99 19.30 -11.31
C LEU A 316 -10.29 18.89 -12.00
N GLU A 317 -11.25 19.81 -12.13
CA GLU A 317 -12.51 19.59 -12.85
C GLU A 317 -12.25 19.17 -14.30
N GLN A 318 -11.35 19.89 -15.00
CA GLN A 318 -10.93 19.52 -16.35
C GLN A 318 -10.24 18.16 -16.40
N LEU A 319 -9.40 17.85 -15.41
CA LEU A 319 -8.69 16.59 -15.36
C LEU A 319 -9.64 15.40 -15.21
N GLN A 320 -10.77 15.56 -14.49
CA GLN A 320 -11.80 14.52 -14.31
C GLN A 320 -12.47 14.09 -15.62
N HIS A 321 -12.57 15.00 -16.60
CA HIS A 321 -13.10 14.69 -17.94
C HIS A 321 -12.11 13.94 -18.83
N THR A 322 -10.83 13.85 -18.42
CA THR A 322 -9.83 13.16 -19.24
C THR A 322 -9.91 11.64 -19.08
N ALA A 323 -9.88 10.94 -20.22
CA ALA A 323 -9.84 9.47 -20.24
C ALA A 323 -8.64 8.89 -19.47
N GLY A 324 -7.53 9.64 -19.43
CA GLY A 324 -6.33 9.29 -18.67
C GLY A 324 -6.58 9.22 -17.17
N LEU A 325 -7.23 10.25 -16.59
CA LEU A 325 -7.53 10.26 -15.15
C LEU A 325 -8.58 9.21 -14.80
N GLN A 326 -9.66 9.09 -15.58
CA GLN A 326 -10.71 8.09 -15.34
C GLN A 326 -10.15 6.66 -15.33
N THR A 327 -9.31 6.33 -16.31
CA THR A 327 -8.62 5.03 -16.39
C THR A 327 -7.66 4.84 -15.20
N PHE A 328 -6.94 5.89 -14.79
CA PHE A 328 -6.04 5.85 -13.64
C PHE A 328 -6.81 5.60 -12.33
N ILE A 329 -7.94 6.29 -12.10
CA ILE A 329 -8.79 6.10 -10.92
C ILE A 329 -9.37 4.68 -10.88
N ALA A 330 -9.85 4.17 -12.02
CA ALA A 330 -10.35 2.80 -12.10
C ALA A 330 -9.25 1.75 -11.83
N GLU A 331 -7.98 2.05 -12.14
CA GLU A 331 -6.85 1.15 -11.90
C GLU A 331 -6.51 0.99 -10.41
N PHE A 332 -6.83 1.97 -9.57
CA PHE A 332 -6.48 1.99 -8.15
C PHE A 332 -6.91 0.72 -7.41
N GLN A 333 -8.09 0.20 -7.73
CA GLN A 333 -8.61 -1.02 -7.10
C GLN A 333 -7.72 -2.25 -7.37
N ASN A 334 -6.89 -2.22 -8.41
CA ASN A 334 -6.01 -3.32 -8.82
C ASN A 334 -4.67 -3.33 -8.05
N TYR A 335 -4.23 -2.21 -7.46
CA TYR A 335 -2.91 -2.11 -6.82
C TYR A 335 -2.77 -3.06 -5.62
N VAL A 336 -3.77 -3.05 -4.74
CA VAL A 336 -3.85 -3.92 -3.57
C VAL A 336 -4.07 -5.39 -3.94
N GLN A 337 -4.78 -5.65 -5.04
CA GLN A 337 -5.09 -6.99 -5.51
C GLN A 337 -3.84 -7.81 -5.84
N THR A 338 -2.77 -7.16 -6.31
CA THR A 338 -1.48 -7.84 -6.52
C THR A 338 -0.93 -8.43 -5.24
N PHE A 339 -1.05 -7.71 -4.12
CA PHE A 339 -0.60 -8.22 -2.83
C PHE A 339 -1.44 -9.42 -2.38
N PHE A 340 -2.76 -9.42 -2.60
CA PHE A 340 -3.61 -10.57 -2.34
C PHE A 340 -3.21 -11.80 -3.18
N THR A 341 -2.91 -11.63 -4.47
CA THR A 341 -2.41 -12.73 -5.32
C THR A 341 -1.08 -13.29 -4.80
N ILE A 342 -0.12 -12.42 -4.46
CA ILE A 342 1.17 -12.83 -3.87
C ILE A 342 0.95 -13.55 -2.53
N GLY A 343 0.05 -13.04 -1.70
CA GLY A 343 -0.32 -13.62 -0.41
C GLY A 343 -0.87 -15.04 -0.56
N GLY A 344 -1.85 -15.25 -1.44
CA GLY A 344 -2.43 -16.56 -1.75
C GLY A 344 -1.40 -17.54 -2.31
N MET A 345 -0.54 -17.10 -3.22
CA MET A 345 0.52 -17.94 -3.79
C MET A 345 1.53 -18.39 -2.74
N LEU A 346 2.04 -17.47 -1.91
CA LEU A 346 3.00 -17.80 -0.86
C LEU A 346 2.39 -18.67 0.24
N MET A 347 1.14 -18.42 0.60
CA MET A 347 0.40 -19.26 1.54
C MET A 347 0.32 -20.70 1.03
N ALA A 348 -0.07 -20.90 -0.24
CA ALA A 348 -0.21 -22.23 -0.83
C ALA A 348 1.14 -22.96 -0.94
N ILE A 349 2.20 -22.27 -1.37
CA ILE A 349 3.55 -22.87 -1.46
C ILE A 349 4.04 -23.32 -0.09
N ASN A 350 3.93 -22.45 0.93
CA ASN A 350 4.34 -22.79 2.29
C ASN A 350 3.51 -23.93 2.88
N PHE A 351 2.21 -23.99 2.57
CA PHE A 351 1.32 -25.07 2.97
C PHE A 351 1.76 -26.41 2.37
N LEU A 352 1.97 -26.46 1.06
CA LEU A 352 2.37 -27.69 0.35
C LEU A 352 3.75 -28.19 0.80
N ASP A 353 4.71 -27.28 1.00
CA ASP A 353 6.03 -27.64 1.51
C ASP A 353 5.94 -28.20 2.94
N HIS A 354 4.98 -27.75 3.76
CA HIS A 354 4.72 -28.34 5.08
C HIS A 354 4.09 -29.73 4.98
N VAL A 355 3.01 -29.89 4.21
CA VAL A 355 2.32 -31.18 4.04
C VAL A 355 3.25 -32.25 3.47
N ARG A 356 4.17 -31.88 2.58
CA ARG A 356 5.19 -32.80 2.05
C ARG A 356 6.15 -33.31 3.13
N LYS A 357 6.47 -32.50 4.13
CA LYS A 357 7.39 -32.86 5.24
C LYS A 357 6.65 -33.54 6.40
N HIS A 358 5.42 -33.14 6.66
CA HIS A 358 4.57 -33.64 7.74
C HIS A 358 3.24 -34.12 7.14
N PRO A 359 3.17 -35.37 6.64
CA PRO A 359 1.99 -35.85 5.91
C PRO A 359 0.76 -36.08 6.80
N THR A 360 0.95 -36.18 8.12
CA THR A 360 -0.11 -36.42 9.09
C THR A 360 -0.93 -35.15 9.37
N PHE A 361 -2.23 -35.22 9.11
CA PHE A 361 -3.16 -34.10 9.36
C PHE A 361 -3.17 -33.70 10.84
N ARG A 362 -3.01 -32.39 11.11
CA ARG A 362 -3.07 -31.81 12.47
C ARG A 362 -3.85 -30.51 12.46
N LEU A 363 -4.96 -30.44 13.20
CA LEU A 363 -5.77 -29.22 13.28
C LEU A 363 -5.02 -28.06 13.94
N ALA A 364 -4.15 -28.34 14.92
CA ALA A 364 -3.29 -27.35 15.57
C ALA A 364 -2.45 -26.53 14.60
N PHE A 365 -2.12 -27.09 13.43
CA PHE A 365 -1.40 -26.37 12.37
C PHE A 365 -2.10 -25.08 11.94
N PHE A 366 -3.43 -25.05 11.95
CA PHE A 366 -4.20 -23.85 11.63
C PHE A 366 -3.90 -22.73 12.65
N GLY A 367 -4.02 -23.04 13.94
CA GLY A 367 -3.75 -22.11 15.04
C GLY A 367 -2.30 -21.63 15.03
N ASP A 368 -1.34 -22.55 14.88
CA ASP A 368 0.09 -22.23 14.85
C ASP A 368 0.42 -21.25 13.70
N ARG A 369 -0.14 -21.48 12.51
CA ARG A 369 0.11 -20.62 11.35
C ARG A 369 -0.56 -19.25 11.48
N LEU A 370 -1.76 -19.20 12.03
CA LEU A 370 -2.45 -17.95 12.29
C LEU A 370 -1.72 -17.13 13.36
N LEU A 371 -1.33 -17.75 14.47
CA LEU A 371 -0.58 -17.11 15.55
C LEU A 371 0.76 -16.55 15.04
N ASN A 372 1.54 -17.35 14.29
CA ASN A 372 2.79 -16.89 13.70
C ASN A 372 2.61 -15.66 12.78
N ARG A 373 1.49 -15.58 12.05
CA ARG A 373 1.18 -14.42 11.22
C ARG A 373 0.81 -13.21 12.07
N LEU A 374 0.00 -13.39 13.11
CA LEU A 374 -0.40 -12.32 14.03
C LEU A 374 0.82 -11.75 14.78
N CYS A 375 1.71 -12.59 15.29
CA CYS A 375 2.93 -12.15 15.97
C CYS A 375 3.87 -11.33 15.07
N ARG A 376 3.77 -11.51 13.75
CA ARG A 376 4.52 -10.70 12.78
C ARG A 376 3.86 -9.34 12.51
N LEU A 377 2.54 -9.28 12.41
CA LEU A 377 1.81 -8.08 12.00
C LEU A 377 1.45 -7.18 13.18
N VAL A 378 0.90 -7.75 14.24
CA VAL A 378 0.26 -7.02 15.34
C VAL A 378 1.20 -6.04 16.05
N PRO A 379 2.49 -6.36 16.35
CA PRO A 379 3.32 -5.45 17.14
C PRO A 379 3.52 -4.08 16.48
N THR A 380 3.97 -4.06 15.22
CA THR A 380 4.18 -2.81 14.48
C THR A 380 2.86 -2.10 14.20
N TYR A 381 1.81 -2.86 13.91
CA TYR A 381 0.49 -2.30 13.65
C TYR A 381 -0.12 -1.63 14.90
N ALA A 382 -0.01 -2.27 16.07
CA ALA A 382 -0.47 -1.70 17.34
C ALA A 382 0.32 -0.45 17.73
N PHE A 383 1.65 -0.43 17.49
CA PHE A 383 2.48 0.76 17.68
C PHE A 383 1.99 1.93 16.82
N MET A 384 1.63 1.65 15.56
CA MET A 384 1.10 2.66 14.64
C MET A 384 -0.29 3.15 15.02
N ILE A 385 -1.20 2.26 15.44
CA ILE A 385 -2.51 2.65 15.97
C ILE A 385 -2.35 3.56 17.19
N LEU A 386 -1.42 3.24 18.09
CA LEU A 386 -1.15 4.09 19.26
C LEU A 386 -0.62 5.45 18.84
N LEU A 387 0.29 5.53 17.86
CA LEU A 387 0.78 6.81 17.30
C LEU A 387 -0.38 7.67 16.76
N GLU A 388 -1.27 7.08 15.96
CA GLU A 388 -2.42 7.75 15.35
C GLU A 388 -3.44 8.22 16.41
N ALA A 389 -3.69 7.42 17.46
CA ALA A 389 -4.62 7.75 18.54
C ALA A 389 -4.10 8.78 19.55
N SER A 390 -2.78 8.98 19.61
CA SER A 390 -2.10 9.82 20.61
C SER A 390 -1.38 11.01 19.96
N VAL A 391 -0.08 10.86 19.70
CA VAL A 391 0.86 11.95 19.40
C VAL A 391 0.53 12.69 18.11
N LEU A 392 -0.17 12.06 17.15
CA LEU A 392 -0.41 12.66 15.84
C LEU A 392 -1.11 14.03 15.90
N ARG A 393 -2.02 14.23 16.87
CA ARG A 393 -2.73 15.51 17.07
C ARG A 393 -1.84 16.67 17.49
N HIS A 394 -0.61 16.40 17.92
CA HIS A 394 0.37 17.42 18.33
C HIS A 394 1.38 17.75 17.23
N LEU A 395 1.44 16.97 16.15
CA LEU A 395 2.48 17.11 15.13
C LEU A 395 2.11 18.11 14.02
N VAL A 396 0.84 18.50 13.91
CA VAL A 396 0.38 19.47 12.92
C VAL A 396 -0.60 20.44 13.57
N ASP A 397 -0.28 21.71 13.44
CA ASP A 397 -1.13 22.83 13.84
C ASP A 397 -1.82 23.46 12.62
N GLY A 398 -2.77 24.35 12.87
CA GLY A 398 -3.46 25.12 11.84
C GLY A 398 -4.77 24.53 11.30
N PRO A 399 -5.46 25.31 10.44
CA PRO A 399 -6.79 24.98 9.95
C PRO A 399 -6.82 23.65 9.20
N PHE A 400 -5.97 23.46 8.19
CA PHE A 400 -5.98 22.23 7.38
C PHE A 400 -5.46 21.01 8.14
N GLY A 401 -4.56 21.19 9.11
CA GLY A 401 -4.16 20.13 10.03
C GLY A 401 -5.36 19.49 10.72
N LYS A 402 -6.31 20.31 11.21
CA LYS A 402 -7.56 19.83 11.83
C LYS A 402 -8.46 19.10 10.83
N GLN A 403 -8.52 19.53 9.57
CA GLN A 403 -9.26 18.83 8.51
C GLN A 403 -8.78 17.39 8.27
N PHE A 404 -7.48 17.14 8.38
CA PHE A 404 -6.88 15.82 8.14
C PHE A 404 -6.78 14.98 9.43
N ILE A 405 -6.46 15.59 10.57
CA ILE A 405 -6.13 14.89 11.82
C ILE A 405 -7.28 14.87 12.82
N GLY A 406 -8.04 15.97 12.94
CA GLY A 406 -9.01 16.16 14.02
C GLY A 406 -10.00 15.00 14.14
N GLU A 407 -10.67 14.67 13.03
CA GLU A 407 -11.57 13.52 12.98
C GLU A 407 -10.85 12.17 13.12
N SER A 408 -9.60 12.06 12.66
CA SER A 408 -8.87 10.79 12.61
C SER A 408 -8.43 10.33 14.01
N ALA A 409 -7.96 11.25 14.86
CA ALA A 409 -7.56 10.95 16.23
C ALA A 409 -8.76 10.48 17.08
N ASP A 410 -9.87 11.22 17.05
CA ASP A 410 -11.08 10.90 17.79
C ASP A 410 -11.69 9.55 17.34
N ASN A 411 -11.78 9.35 16.02
CA ASN A 411 -12.21 8.07 15.45
C ASN A 411 -11.29 6.93 15.91
N CYS A 412 -9.99 7.18 16.03
CA CYS A 412 -9.07 6.16 16.46
C CYS A 412 -9.20 5.80 17.94
N GLN A 413 -9.40 6.77 18.82
CA GLN A 413 -9.66 6.51 20.23
C GLN A 413 -10.96 5.71 20.45
N ARG A 414 -11.94 5.84 19.55
CA ARG A 414 -13.20 5.08 19.58
C ARG A 414 -13.09 3.68 18.98
N TRP A 415 -12.38 3.53 17.85
CA TRP A 415 -12.41 2.32 17.01
C TRP A 415 -11.06 1.57 16.89
N TRP A 416 -10.08 1.86 17.74
CA TRP A 416 -8.78 1.15 17.75
C TRP A 416 -8.92 -0.38 17.91
N TRP A 417 -9.90 -0.84 18.70
CA TRP A 417 -10.10 -2.27 18.97
C TRP A 417 -10.57 -3.02 17.71
N ALA A 418 -11.39 -2.39 16.87
CA ALA A 418 -11.86 -2.99 15.62
C ALA A 418 -10.71 -3.22 14.63
N ASN A 419 -9.68 -2.37 14.70
CA ASN A 419 -8.46 -2.49 13.93
C ASN A 419 -7.62 -3.68 14.41
N LEU A 420 -7.42 -3.84 15.72
CA LEU A 420 -6.66 -4.98 16.29
C LEU A 420 -7.38 -6.33 16.16
N LEU A 421 -8.71 -6.33 16.11
CA LEU A 421 -9.51 -7.51 15.79
C LEU A 421 -9.59 -7.79 14.28
N PHE A 422 -9.04 -6.92 13.43
CA PHE A 422 -9.08 -7.05 11.96
C PHE A 422 -10.50 -7.17 11.40
N VAL A 423 -11.43 -6.38 11.94
CA VAL A 423 -12.85 -6.30 11.49
C VAL A 423 -13.25 -4.90 11.01
N ASN A 424 -12.30 -3.98 10.98
CA ASN A 424 -12.49 -2.58 10.57
C ASN A 424 -12.80 -2.40 9.07
N ASN A 425 -12.81 -3.47 8.28
CA ASN A 425 -13.32 -3.47 6.91
C ASN A 425 -14.85 -3.65 6.83
N TYR A 426 -15.51 -3.99 7.94
CA TYR A 426 -16.97 -4.06 8.06
C TYR A 426 -17.52 -3.12 9.14
N ILE A 427 -16.80 -2.99 10.26
CA ILE A 427 -17.20 -2.15 11.39
C ILE A 427 -16.55 -0.77 11.26
N ALA A 428 -17.36 0.29 11.40
CA ALA A 428 -16.89 1.68 11.43
C ALA A 428 -16.02 2.08 10.23
N TRP A 429 -16.32 1.53 9.04
CA TRP A 429 -15.60 1.84 7.81
C TRP A 429 -15.79 3.31 7.37
N SER A 430 -16.90 3.95 7.77
CA SER A 430 -17.18 5.37 7.53
C SER A 430 -16.39 6.30 8.45
N GLU A 431 -15.96 5.80 9.61
CA GLU A 431 -15.19 6.52 10.64
C GLU A 431 -13.90 5.75 10.98
N PRO A 432 -13.01 5.49 10.01
CA PRO A 432 -11.88 4.62 10.23
C PRO A 432 -10.84 5.28 11.15
N CYS A 433 -10.41 4.57 12.20
CA CYS A 433 -9.23 4.93 13.00
C CYS A 433 -8.00 5.16 12.11
N PHE A 434 -7.70 4.17 11.26
CA PHE A 434 -6.47 4.15 10.48
C PHE A 434 -6.78 3.71 9.04
N ILE A 435 -6.90 4.67 8.14
CA ILE A 435 -7.45 4.47 6.79
C ILE A 435 -6.82 3.30 6.01
N PRO A 436 -5.49 3.10 5.91
CA PRO A 436 -4.95 1.99 5.12
C PRO A 436 -5.19 0.60 5.76
N SER A 437 -5.68 0.51 7.00
CA SER A 437 -5.69 -0.75 7.73
C SER A 437 -6.70 -1.79 7.24
N TRP A 438 -7.72 -1.37 6.48
CA TRP A 438 -8.74 -2.28 5.91
C TRP A 438 -8.09 -3.40 5.08
N TYR A 439 -6.98 -3.11 4.39
CA TYR A 439 -6.25 -4.07 3.59
C TYR A 439 -5.68 -5.19 4.47
N LEU A 440 -5.16 -4.87 5.65
CA LEU A 440 -4.61 -5.84 6.60
C LEU A 440 -5.72 -6.74 7.15
N ALA A 441 -6.90 -6.16 7.43
CA ALA A 441 -8.08 -6.91 7.84
C ALA A 441 -8.48 -7.93 6.78
N THR A 442 -8.65 -7.47 5.55
CA THR A 442 -9.02 -8.32 4.42
C THR A 442 -7.97 -9.39 4.12
N ASP A 443 -6.68 -9.06 4.15
CA ASP A 443 -5.58 -10.01 3.94
C ASP A 443 -5.52 -11.11 5.02
N LEU A 444 -5.74 -10.76 6.29
CA LEU A 444 -5.80 -11.76 7.37
C LEU A 444 -7.03 -12.68 7.22
N GLN A 445 -8.20 -12.11 6.92
CA GLN A 445 -9.44 -12.85 6.71
C GLN A 445 -9.30 -13.82 5.53
N LEU A 446 -8.77 -13.35 4.40
CA LEU A 446 -8.49 -14.18 3.21
C LEU A 446 -7.46 -15.28 3.50
N TYR A 447 -6.43 -14.98 4.29
CA TYR A 447 -5.45 -15.98 4.69
C TYR A 447 -6.07 -17.09 5.53
N ALA A 448 -6.83 -16.73 6.57
CA ALA A 448 -7.51 -17.70 7.43
C ALA A 448 -8.48 -18.56 6.62
N PHE A 449 -9.27 -17.93 5.75
CA PHE A 449 -10.21 -18.63 4.88
C PHE A 449 -9.50 -19.59 3.91
N ALA A 450 -8.47 -19.13 3.20
CA ALA A 450 -7.72 -19.97 2.26
C ALA A 450 -6.98 -21.11 2.98
N LEU A 451 -6.42 -20.87 4.16
CA LEU A 451 -5.78 -21.90 4.98
C LEU A 451 -6.79 -22.98 5.39
N ALA A 452 -8.01 -22.60 5.80
CA ALA A 452 -9.08 -23.54 6.11
C ALA A 452 -9.44 -24.41 4.90
N ILE A 453 -9.60 -23.81 3.71
CA ILE A 453 -9.87 -24.55 2.48
C ILE A 453 -8.72 -25.51 2.12
N MET A 454 -7.47 -25.08 2.25
CA MET A 454 -6.31 -25.95 2.02
C MET A 454 -6.23 -27.12 3.02
N MET A 455 -6.63 -26.90 4.28
CA MET A 455 -6.77 -27.97 5.29
C MET A 455 -7.85 -28.98 4.91
N ILE A 456 -8.99 -28.53 4.39
CA ILE A 456 -10.04 -29.42 3.84
C ILE A 456 -9.48 -30.26 2.69
N PHE A 457 -8.67 -29.68 1.80
CA PHE A 457 -8.02 -30.44 0.70
C PHE A 457 -6.98 -31.46 1.16
N TRP A 458 -6.35 -31.22 2.32
CA TRP A 458 -5.43 -32.16 2.92
C TRP A 458 -6.19 -33.36 3.50
N LYS A 459 -7.31 -33.11 4.19
CA LYS A 459 -8.15 -34.18 4.77
C LYS A 459 -8.97 -34.94 3.72
N TRP A 460 -9.55 -34.23 2.75
CA TRP A 460 -10.44 -34.77 1.72
C TRP A 460 -10.08 -34.28 0.31
N PRO A 461 -9.07 -34.88 -0.34
CA PRO A 461 -8.61 -34.44 -1.67
C PRO A 461 -9.67 -34.46 -2.77
N ALA A 462 -10.70 -35.31 -2.66
CA ALA A 462 -11.78 -35.41 -3.64
C ALA A 462 -12.64 -34.14 -3.73
N THR A 463 -12.66 -33.31 -2.68
CA THR A 463 -13.44 -32.07 -2.62
C THR A 463 -12.86 -30.93 -3.47
N ARG A 464 -11.61 -31.03 -3.91
CA ARG A 464 -10.87 -29.96 -4.60
C ARG A 464 -11.62 -29.36 -5.78
N LYS A 465 -12.10 -30.21 -6.70
CA LYS A 465 -12.80 -29.77 -7.90
C LYS A 465 -14.10 -29.02 -7.58
N TYR A 466 -14.88 -29.52 -6.61
CA TYR A 466 -16.15 -28.93 -6.23
C TYR A 466 -15.96 -27.56 -5.56
N ILE A 467 -15.01 -27.46 -4.62
CA ILE A 467 -14.75 -26.22 -3.89
C ILE A 467 -14.16 -25.15 -4.81
N PHE A 468 -13.21 -25.48 -5.69
CA PHE A 468 -12.70 -24.50 -6.66
C PHE A 468 -13.77 -24.03 -7.65
N SER A 469 -14.64 -24.92 -8.13
CA SER A 469 -15.78 -24.52 -8.98
C SER A 469 -16.75 -23.60 -8.23
N ALA A 470 -17.06 -23.90 -6.98
CA ALA A 470 -17.91 -23.06 -6.15
C ALA A 470 -17.28 -21.68 -5.89
N LEU A 471 -15.99 -21.62 -5.58
CA LEU A 471 -15.25 -20.37 -5.37
C LEU A 471 -15.16 -19.52 -6.65
N PHE A 472 -15.00 -20.17 -7.81
CA PHE A 472 -15.03 -19.48 -9.10
C PHE A 472 -16.39 -18.84 -9.36
N LEU A 473 -17.47 -19.62 -9.19
CA LEU A 473 -18.84 -19.12 -9.35
C LEU A 473 -19.14 -17.98 -8.37
N TYR A 474 -18.75 -18.15 -7.11
CA TYR A 474 -18.87 -17.11 -6.08
C TYR A 474 -18.18 -15.81 -6.51
N SER A 475 -16.92 -15.91 -6.94
CA SER A 475 -16.12 -14.74 -7.33
C SER A 475 -16.67 -14.01 -8.57
N ALA A 476 -17.39 -14.71 -9.45
CA ALA A 476 -18.03 -14.13 -10.61
C ALA A 476 -19.38 -13.47 -10.28
N VAL A 477 -20.17 -14.11 -9.41
CA VAL A 477 -21.54 -13.67 -9.09
C VAL A 477 -21.54 -12.53 -8.08
N THR A 478 -20.66 -12.56 -7.07
CA THR A 478 -20.69 -11.62 -5.94
C THR A 478 -20.52 -10.15 -6.35
N PRO A 479 -19.58 -9.75 -7.24
CA PRO A 479 -19.47 -8.36 -7.67
C PRO A 479 -20.67 -7.91 -8.50
N ALA A 480 -21.19 -8.77 -9.39
CA ALA A 480 -22.35 -8.48 -10.22
C ALA A 480 -23.62 -8.27 -9.38
N VAL A 481 -23.87 -9.16 -8.40
CA VAL A 481 -25.01 -9.04 -7.50
C VAL A 481 -24.88 -7.80 -6.62
N ALA A 482 -23.69 -7.54 -6.06
CA ALA A 482 -23.46 -6.34 -5.26
C ALA A 482 -23.77 -5.06 -6.07
N TYR A 483 -23.30 -4.99 -7.32
CA TYR A 483 -23.63 -3.89 -8.22
C TYR A 483 -25.15 -3.78 -8.49
N LEU A 484 -25.83 -4.89 -8.80
CA LEU A 484 -27.28 -4.86 -9.12
C LEU A 484 -28.16 -4.45 -7.93
N LEU A 485 -27.69 -4.65 -6.70
CA LEU A 485 -28.42 -4.31 -5.48
C LEU A 485 -28.10 -2.90 -4.97
N SER A 486 -27.26 -2.13 -5.67
CA SER A 486 -26.74 -0.84 -5.23
C SER A 486 -26.76 0.20 -6.37
N THR A 487 -26.72 1.48 -6.02
CA THR A 487 -26.60 2.61 -6.96
C THR A 487 -25.14 3.01 -7.24
N SER A 488 -24.19 2.08 -7.07
CA SER A 488 -22.75 2.34 -7.26
C SER A 488 -22.32 2.34 -8.74
N THR A 489 -21.14 2.89 -9.03
CA THR A 489 -20.50 2.76 -10.34
C THR A 489 -19.83 1.39 -10.51
N PRO A 490 -19.75 0.83 -11.74
CA PRO A 490 -19.18 -0.51 -11.97
C PRO A 490 -17.66 -0.57 -11.77
N VAL A 491 -17.00 0.58 -11.81
CA VAL A 491 -15.58 0.79 -11.50
C VAL A 491 -15.44 1.94 -10.53
N MET A 492 -14.29 2.07 -9.87
CA MET A 492 -14.06 3.21 -8.98
C MET A 492 -14.04 4.51 -9.78
N THR A 493 -14.80 5.49 -9.31
CA THR A 493 -14.88 6.86 -9.83
C THR A 493 -14.72 7.84 -8.67
N VAL A 494 -14.58 9.12 -8.98
CA VAL A 494 -14.55 10.20 -7.99
C VAL A 494 -15.71 11.13 -8.30
N ASP A 495 -16.55 11.36 -7.30
CA ASP A 495 -17.51 12.47 -7.31
C ASP A 495 -16.83 13.68 -6.68
N MET A 496 -16.69 14.75 -7.46
CA MET A 496 -16.01 15.98 -7.03
C MET A 496 -16.77 16.71 -5.91
N LYS A 497 -18.05 16.40 -5.69
CA LYS A 497 -18.86 16.95 -4.59
C LYS A 497 -18.52 16.30 -3.25
N ASP A 498 -17.97 15.09 -3.28
CA ASP A 498 -17.69 14.28 -2.11
C ASP A 498 -16.19 14.22 -1.74
N VAL A 499 -15.32 14.96 -2.41
CA VAL A 499 -13.86 14.89 -2.20
C VAL A 499 -13.42 15.34 -0.80
N GLU A 500 -14.21 16.17 -0.13
CA GLU A 500 -13.95 16.56 1.26
C GLU A 500 -14.01 15.36 2.22
N LYS A 501 -14.77 14.31 1.87
CA LYS A 501 -14.85 13.07 2.65
C LYS A 501 -13.57 12.25 2.59
N TYR A 502 -12.60 12.60 1.72
CA TYR A 502 -11.25 12.02 1.58
C TYR A 502 -11.23 10.54 1.18
N MET A 503 -11.81 9.64 1.98
CA MET A 503 -12.09 8.21 1.70
C MET A 503 -13.26 7.69 2.56
N ARG A 504 -14.01 8.56 3.24
CA ARG A 504 -15.05 8.20 4.21
C ARG A 504 -16.42 8.16 3.54
N GLY A 505 -17.23 7.17 3.86
CA GLY A 505 -18.62 7.11 3.40
C GLY A 505 -18.81 6.84 1.89
N GLN A 506 -17.75 6.46 1.16
CA GLN A 506 -17.79 6.20 -0.28
C GLN A 506 -18.38 4.82 -0.58
N HIS A 507 -19.55 4.77 -1.25
CA HIS A 507 -20.33 3.55 -1.41
C HIS A 507 -19.69 2.47 -2.32
N PHE A 508 -18.78 2.87 -3.21
CA PHE A 508 -18.00 1.88 -3.97
C PHE A 508 -17.06 1.08 -3.04
N GLN A 509 -16.54 1.73 -2.00
CA GLN A 509 -15.48 1.17 -1.17
C GLN A 509 -16.00 0.12 -0.19
N ASP A 510 -17.09 0.41 0.52
CA ASP A 510 -17.71 -0.52 1.47
C ASP A 510 -18.37 -1.72 0.78
N LEU A 511 -18.85 -1.55 -0.45
CA LEU A 511 -19.57 -2.60 -1.16
C LEU A 511 -18.66 -3.51 -2.00
N LEU A 512 -17.80 -2.92 -2.84
CA LEU A 512 -17.05 -3.65 -3.88
C LEU A 512 -15.56 -3.78 -3.58
N TYR A 513 -14.99 -2.95 -2.71
CA TYR A 513 -13.53 -2.87 -2.55
C TYR A 513 -13.01 -3.45 -1.24
N PHE A 514 -13.47 -2.96 -0.08
CA PHE A 514 -12.97 -3.34 1.25
C PHE A 514 -13.35 -4.76 1.69
N PRO A 515 -14.57 -5.28 1.45
CA PRO A 515 -14.96 -6.56 2.01
C PRO A 515 -14.10 -7.72 1.53
N PHE A 516 -13.75 -8.65 2.43
CA PHE A 516 -12.90 -9.78 2.04
C PHE A 516 -13.55 -10.67 1.01
N HIS A 517 -14.87 -10.82 1.08
CA HIS A 517 -15.60 -11.73 0.21
C HIS A 517 -15.49 -11.32 -1.26
N GLN A 518 -15.49 -10.01 -1.55
CA GLN A 518 -15.26 -9.46 -2.88
C GLN A 518 -13.86 -9.79 -3.43
N ASN A 519 -12.87 -9.96 -2.55
CA ASN A 519 -11.48 -10.18 -2.93
C ASN A 519 -11.07 -11.67 -2.94
N THR A 520 -12.02 -12.57 -2.63
CA THR A 520 -11.80 -14.02 -2.59
C THR A 520 -11.23 -14.55 -3.90
N GLY A 521 -11.82 -14.19 -5.05
CA GLY A 521 -11.42 -14.74 -6.34
C GLY A 521 -9.95 -14.51 -6.68
N ILE A 522 -9.45 -13.31 -6.45
CA ILE A 522 -8.07 -12.94 -6.76
C ILE A 522 -7.09 -13.64 -5.82
N TYR A 523 -7.43 -13.77 -4.54
CA TYR A 523 -6.60 -14.49 -3.58
C TYR A 523 -6.49 -15.97 -3.96
N PHE A 524 -7.59 -16.61 -4.35
CA PHE A 524 -7.60 -18.00 -4.80
C PHE A 524 -6.97 -18.22 -6.18
N CYS A 525 -6.96 -17.23 -7.07
CA CYS A 525 -6.11 -17.27 -8.26
C CYS A 525 -4.63 -17.38 -7.85
N GLY A 526 -4.20 -16.63 -6.83
CA GLY A 526 -2.89 -16.79 -6.21
C GLY A 526 -2.65 -18.21 -5.66
N VAL A 527 -3.61 -18.78 -4.94
CA VAL A 527 -3.54 -20.17 -4.43
C VAL A 527 -3.34 -21.18 -5.57
N LEU A 528 -4.10 -21.03 -6.67
CA LEU A 528 -3.96 -21.86 -7.87
C LEU A 528 -2.58 -21.72 -8.50
N ALA A 529 -2.04 -20.50 -8.60
CA ALA A 529 -0.65 -20.29 -9.04
C ALA A 529 0.37 -20.95 -8.11
N GLY A 530 0.15 -20.95 -6.80
CA GLY A 530 1.02 -21.67 -5.85
C GLY A 530 1.01 -23.18 -6.06
N LEU A 531 -0.17 -23.77 -6.30
CA LEU A 531 -0.33 -25.18 -6.65
C LEU A 531 0.38 -25.52 -7.98
N ALA A 532 0.16 -24.70 -9.02
CA ALA A 532 0.80 -24.87 -10.32
C ALA A 532 2.32 -24.73 -10.23
N TYR A 533 2.83 -23.74 -9.48
CA TYR A 533 4.27 -23.59 -9.24
C TYR A 533 4.85 -24.84 -8.58
N HIS A 534 4.22 -25.37 -7.53
CA HIS A 534 4.72 -26.57 -6.87
C HIS A 534 4.74 -27.80 -7.80
N HIS A 535 3.79 -27.91 -8.72
CA HIS A 535 3.75 -29.00 -9.71
C HIS A 535 4.85 -28.86 -10.79
N PHE A 536 5.06 -27.65 -11.32
CA PHE A 536 5.97 -27.41 -12.44
C PHE A 536 7.38 -26.94 -12.06
N ARG A 537 7.69 -26.71 -10.76
CA ARG A 537 8.99 -26.14 -10.33
C ARG A 537 10.22 -26.95 -10.75
N ASP A 538 10.05 -28.27 -10.86
CA ASP A 538 11.09 -29.22 -11.27
C ASP A 538 11.15 -29.35 -12.81
N GLN A 539 10.02 -29.17 -13.51
CA GLN A 539 9.86 -29.31 -14.95
C GLN A 539 9.37 -28.01 -15.62
N ARG A 540 10.10 -26.92 -15.38
CA ARG A 540 9.69 -25.53 -15.68
C ARG A 540 9.24 -25.27 -17.12
N LYS A 541 9.85 -25.96 -18.09
CA LYS A 541 9.55 -25.76 -19.52
C LYS A 541 8.17 -26.31 -19.91
N GLN A 542 7.65 -27.32 -19.19
CA GLN A 542 6.40 -27.97 -19.56
C GLN A 542 5.19 -27.04 -19.46
N LEU A 543 5.15 -26.15 -18.45
CA LEU A 543 4.06 -25.18 -18.33
C LEU A 543 3.90 -24.35 -19.61
N PHE A 544 5.01 -23.84 -20.15
CA PHE A 544 4.99 -23.02 -21.37
C PHE A 544 4.65 -23.82 -22.63
N GLN A 545 4.80 -25.14 -22.59
CA GLN A 545 4.44 -26.05 -23.68
C GLN A 545 2.94 -26.40 -23.67
N HIS A 546 2.25 -26.31 -22.53
CA HIS A 546 0.81 -26.53 -22.46
C HIS A 546 0.02 -25.44 -23.20
N ALA A 547 -0.78 -25.85 -24.19
CA ALA A 547 -1.63 -24.94 -24.97
C ALA A 547 -2.63 -24.18 -24.09
N ALA A 548 -3.22 -24.86 -23.10
CA ALA A 548 -4.17 -24.25 -22.16
C ALA A 548 -3.57 -23.06 -21.40
N PHE A 549 -2.30 -23.15 -20.97
CA PHE A 549 -1.62 -22.04 -20.30
C PHE A 549 -1.41 -20.85 -21.24
N ARG A 550 -1.00 -21.10 -22.49
CA ARG A 550 -0.82 -20.03 -23.49
C ARG A 550 -2.13 -19.34 -23.83
N GLN A 551 -3.21 -20.10 -24.04
CA GLN A 551 -4.55 -19.57 -24.29
C GLN A 551 -5.06 -18.76 -23.10
N LEU A 552 -4.88 -19.27 -21.87
CA LEU A 552 -5.25 -18.54 -20.67
C LEU A 552 -4.45 -17.24 -20.52
N ALA A 553 -3.15 -17.25 -20.80
CA ALA A 553 -2.31 -16.05 -20.75
C ALA A 553 -2.75 -14.98 -21.76
N GLN A 554 -3.06 -15.39 -22.99
CA GLN A 554 -3.56 -14.50 -24.03
C GLN A 554 -4.94 -13.94 -23.67
N LEU A 555 -5.86 -14.80 -23.20
CA LEU A 555 -7.18 -14.38 -22.77
C LEU A 555 -7.11 -13.41 -21.59
N ALA A 556 -6.30 -13.72 -20.57
CA ALA A 556 -6.15 -12.85 -19.40
C ALA A 556 -5.55 -11.49 -19.76
N GLY A 557 -4.55 -11.46 -20.64
CA GLY A 557 -3.97 -10.22 -21.16
C GLY A 557 -4.96 -9.41 -21.99
N LEU A 558 -5.68 -10.05 -22.92
CA LEU A 558 -6.70 -9.39 -23.74
C LEU A 558 -7.84 -8.84 -22.89
N LEU A 559 -8.36 -9.63 -21.95
CA LEU A 559 -9.41 -9.21 -21.03
C LEU A 559 -9.00 -7.97 -20.24
N TYR A 560 -7.80 -7.97 -19.66
CA TYR A 560 -7.29 -6.80 -18.91
C TYR A 560 -7.14 -5.55 -19.79
N VAL A 561 -6.55 -5.69 -20.98
CA VAL A 561 -6.38 -4.57 -21.91
C VAL A 561 -7.74 -4.02 -22.37
N CYS A 562 -8.69 -4.89 -22.75
CA CYS A 562 -10.03 -4.48 -23.15
C CYS A 562 -10.80 -3.83 -21.99
N SER A 563 -10.73 -4.38 -20.77
CA SER A 563 -11.35 -3.79 -19.59
C SER A 563 -10.82 -2.39 -19.32
N MET A 564 -9.50 -2.20 -19.37
CA MET A 564 -8.88 -0.90 -19.11
C MET A 564 -9.12 0.11 -20.25
N ALA A 565 -9.04 -0.31 -21.51
CA ALA A 565 -9.27 0.58 -22.66
C ALA A 565 -10.72 1.07 -22.77
N SER A 566 -11.67 0.33 -22.20
CA SER A 566 -13.10 0.67 -22.24
C SER A 566 -13.58 1.53 -21.06
N VAL A 567 -12.75 1.76 -20.03
CA VAL A 567 -13.16 2.47 -18.79
C VAL A 567 -13.81 3.81 -19.08
N SER A 568 -13.11 4.69 -19.79
CA SER A 568 -13.60 6.06 -20.03
C SER A 568 -14.92 6.05 -20.82
N TRP A 569 -15.03 5.19 -21.83
CA TRP A 569 -16.27 5.04 -22.57
C TRP A 569 -17.43 4.54 -21.68
N VAL A 570 -17.20 3.55 -20.81
CA VAL A 570 -18.23 3.06 -19.90
C VAL A 570 -18.66 4.15 -18.91
N VAL A 571 -17.70 4.86 -18.31
CA VAL A 571 -17.95 5.93 -17.33
C VAL A 571 -18.73 7.09 -17.95
N SER A 572 -18.39 7.50 -19.18
CA SER A 572 -19.13 8.56 -19.89
C SER A 572 -20.54 8.14 -20.34
N ASN A 573 -20.85 6.84 -20.42
CA ASN A 573 -22.11 6.33 -20.94
C ASN A 573 -22.92 5.53 -19.90
N LEU A 574 -22.66 5.72 -18.60
CA LEU A 574 -23.33 4.99 -17.52
C LEU A 574 -24.86 5.06 -17.61
N ALA A 575 -25.42 6.23 -17.95
CA ALA A 575 -26.87 6.44 -18.04
C ALA A 575 -27.54 5.69 -19.22
N TRP A 576 -26.78 5.38 -20.27
CA TRP A 576 -27.28 4.72 -21.48
C TRP A 576 -27.13 3.19 -21.45
N LEU A 577 -26.26 2.68 -20.58
CA LEU A 577 -25.92 1.26 -20.54
C LEU A 577 -26.89 0.46 -19.66
N PRO A 578 -27.33 -0.73 -20.09
CA PRO A 578 -28.24 -1.55 -19.30
C PRO A 578 -27.54 -2.04 -18.02
N ALA A 579 -28.26 -2.05 -16.89
CA ALA A 579 -27.73 -2.43 -15.59
C ALA A 579 -27.06 -3.82 -15.58
N VAL A 580 -27.64 -4.80 -16.29
CA VAL A 580 -27.04 -6.15 -16.41
C VAL A 580 -25.70 -6.11 -17.16
N GLY A 581 -25.59 -5.27 -18.21
CA GLY A 581 -24.33 -5.09 -18.93
C GLY A 581 -23.25 -4.45 -18.05
N LEU A 582 -23.61 -3.46 -17.25
CA LEU A 582 -22.73 -2.82 -16.28
C LEU A 582 -22.31 -3.78 -15.16
N ALA A 583 -23.20 -4.65 -14.70
CA ALA A 583 -22.90 -5.70 -13.72
C ALA A 583 -21.86 -6.70 -14.25
N VAL A 584 -22.03 -7.15 -15.50
CA VAL A 584 -21.05 -8.01 -16.19
C VAL A 584 -19.72 -7.30 -16.34
N TYR A 585 -19.74 -6.01 -16.69
CA TYR A 585 -18.52 -5.21 -16.81
C TYR A 585 -17.80 -5.05 -15.47
N ALA A 586 -18.52 -4.78 -14.38
CA ALA A 586 -17.95 -4.68 -13.02
C ALA A 586 -17.22 -5.97 -12.62
N THR A 587 -17.86 -7.13 -12.82
CA THR A 587 -17.24 -8.44 -12.58
C THR A 587 -16.03 -8.67 -13.49
N ALA A 588 -16.16 -8.41 -14.79
CA ALA A 588 -15.10 -8.61 -15.77
C ALA A 588 -13.88 -7.76 -15.44
N PHE A 589 -14.08 -6.46 -15.13
CA PHE A 589 -13.02 -5.55 -14.73
C PHE A 589 -12.29 -6.05 -13.48
N LYS A 590 -13.05 -6.41 -12.43
CA LYS A 590 -12.47 -6.89 -11.16
C LYS A 590 -11.66 -8.19 -11.33
N ILE A 591 -12.13 -9.13 -12.15
CA ILE A 591 -11.44 -10.41 -12.37
C ILE A 591 -10.26 -10.27 -13.35
N SER A 592 -10.33 -9.33 -14.29
CA SER A 592 -9.34 -9.16 -15.35
C SER A 592 -7.92 -9.03 -14.82
N TRP A 593 -7.71 -8.18 -13.82
CA TRP A 593 -6.42 -7.99 -13.17
C TRP A 593 -5.96 -9.22 -12.42
N GLY A 594 -6.87 -9.85 -11.66
CA GLY A 594 -6.58 -11.07 -10.90
C GLY A 594 -6.02 -12.18 -11.78
N LEU A 595 -6.65 -12.45 -12.92
CA LEU A 595 -6.21 -13.46 -13.88
C LEU A 595 -4.87 -13.07 -14.52
N PHE A 596 -4.76 -11.85 -15.04
CA PHE A 596 -3.55 -11.36 -15.69
C PHE A 596 -2.34 -11.42 -14.75
N ASN A 597 -2.48 -10.84 -13.55
CA ASN A 597 -1.44 -10.80 -12.54
C ASN A 597 -1.05 -12.21 -12.07
N THR A 598 -2.01 -13.13 -11.93
CA THR A 598 -1.73 -14.52 -11.53
C THR A 598 -0.88 -15.25 -12.57
N VAL A 599 -1.26 -15.16 -13.85
CA VAL A 599 -0.51 -15.80 -14.94
C VAL A 599 0.88 -15.17 -15.07
N LEU A 600 0.98 -13.85 -14.95
CA LEU A 600 2.26 -13.13 -14.98
C LEU A 600 3.20 -13.56 -13.85
N LEU A 601 2.73 -13.57 -12.60
CA LEU A 601 3.53 -13.97 -11.45
C LEU A 601 3.95 -15.44 -11.52
N LEU A 602 3.06 -16.34 -11.97
CA LEU A 602 3.40 -17.75 -12.17
C LEU A 602 4.46 -17.93 -13.26
N ALA A 603 4.31 -17.25 -14.41
CA ALA A 603 5.27 -17.29 -15.49
C ALA A 603 6.65 -16.81 -15.02
N LEU A 604 6.70 -15.69 -14.29
CA LEU A 604 7.95 -15.13 -13.74
C LEU A 604 8.60 -16.04 -12.70
N ALA A 605 7.80 -16.68 -11.83
CA ALA A 605 8.30 -17.62 -10.83
C ALA A 605 9.00 -18.82 -11.49
N LEU A 606 8.44 -19.34 -12.59
CA LEU A 606 8.98 -20.51 -13.31
C LEU A 606 10.03 -20.17 -14.36
N LEU A 607 10.16 -18.89 -14.75
CA LEU A 607 11.17 -18.46 -15.71
C LEU A 607 12.59 -18.78 -15.23
N SER A 608 13.50 -19.05 -16.17
CA SER A 608 14.91 -19.30 -15.86
C SER A 608 15.52 -18.09 -15.16
N ARG A 609 16.39 -18.32 -14.16
CA ARG A 609 17.09 -17.25 -13.43
C ARG A 609 17.99 -16.40 -14.33
N HIS A 610 18.51 -17.00 -15.40
CA HIS A 610 19.35 -16.31 -16.37
C HIS A 610 18.55 -15.48 -17.38
N HIS A 611 17.23 -15.63 -17.40
CA HIS A 611 16.38 -14.82 -18.26
C HIS A 611 16.44 -13.37 -17.80
N TRP A 612 16.71 -12.46 -18.74
CA TRP A 612 17.01 -11.06 -18.43
C TRP A 612 15.89 -10.37 -17.63
N ILE A 613 14.62 -10.62 -17.93
CA ILE A 613 13.47 -10.10 -17.16
C ILE A 613 13.55 -10.52 -15.69
N LYS A 614 13.65 -11.83 -15.41
CA LYS A 614 13.69 -12.35 -14.04
C LYS A 614 14.94 -11.89 -13.30
N ALA A 615 16.10 -11.90 -13.96
CA ALA A 615 17.36 -11.43 -13.39
C ALA A 615 17.26 -9.96 -12.96
N THR A 616 16.65 -9.15 -13.81
CA THR A 616 16.45 -7.71 -13.61
C THR A 616 15.47 -7.43 -12.46
N LEU A 617 14.34 -8.13 -12.41
CA LEU A 617 13.35 -8.01 -11.33
C LEU A 617 13.84 -8.60 -9.99
N SER A 618 14.79 -9.53 -10.03
CA SER A 618 15.37 -10.16 -8.83
C SER A 618 16.60 -9.41 -8.31
N HIS A 619 16.79 -8.16 -8.75
CA HIS A 619 17.93 -7.33 -8.34
C HIS A 619 17.95 -7.14 -6.81
N PRO A 620 19.14 -7.16 -6.16
CA PRO A 620 19.25 -7.04 -4.71
C PRO A 620 18.58 -5.81 -4.09
N ILE A 621 18.49 -4.70 -4.83
CA ILE A 621 17.83 -3.46 -4.36
C ILE A 621 16.36 -3.70 -3.99
N PHE A 622 15.63 -4.46 -4.81
CA PHE A 622 14.22 -4.75 -4.58
C PHE A 622 14.03 -5.65 -3.36
N ARG A 623 15.04 -6.43 -2.97
CA ARG A 623 14.97 -7.27 -1.76
C ARG A 623 14.89 -6.43 -0.50
N VAL A 624 15.64 -5.33 -0.45
CA VAL A 624 15.60 -4.41 0.69
C VAL A 624 14.31 -3.60 0.63
N LEU A 625 14.02 -2.99 -0.51
CA LEU A 625 12.86 -2.11 -0.67
C LEU A 625 11.52 -2.87 -0.51
N GLY A 626 11.43 -4.09 -1.03
CA GLY A 626 10.24 -4.94 -0.88
C GLY A 626 10.04 -5.44 0.55
N LYS A 627 11.12 -5.75 1.28
CA LYS A 627 11.05 -6.10 2.72
C LYS A 627 10.58 -4.94 3.58
N LEU A 628 11.00 -3.71 3.28
CA LEU A 628 10.53 -2.49 3.94
C LEU A 628 9.05 -2.19 3.66
N GLY A 629 8.45 -2.83 2.65
CA GLY A 629 7.11 -2.51 2.16
C GLY A 629 6.03 -2.51 3.24
N TYR A 630 6.11 -3.38 4.26
CA TYR A 630 5.15 -3.39 5.35
C TYR A 630 5.25 -2.15 6.24
N SER A 631 6.44 -1.85 6.76
CA SER A 631 6.67 -0.65 7.58
C SER A 631 6.38 0.65 6.80
N VAL A 632 6.79 0.73 5.52
CA VAL A 632 6.50 1.87 4.65
C VAL A 632 4.99 2.03 4.43
N TYR A 633 4.27 0.93 4.25
CA TYR A 633 2.81 0.93 4.08
C TYR A 633 2.03 1.33 5.34
N LEU A 634 2.59 1.15 6.54
CA LEU A 634 1.93 1.66 7.74
C LEU A 634 2.16 3.17 7.89
N ILE A 635 3.38 3.63 7.69
CA ILE A 635 3.73 5.04 8.00
C ILE A 635 3.30 6.03 6.91
N HIS A 636 3.07 5.59 5.65
CA HIS A 636 2.89 6.53 4.54
C HIS A 636 1.68 7.45 4.73
N PHE A 637 0.60 6.96 5.34
CA PHE A 637 -0.61 7.76 5.52
C PHE A 637 -0.38 8.86 6.57
N THR A 638 0.32 8.51 7.66
CA THR A 638 0.79 9.48 8.65
C THR A 638 1.63 10.56 7.99
N VAL A 639 2.57 10.19 7.10
CA VAL A 639 3.41 11.15 6.37
C VAL A 639 2.59 12.05 5.44
N ILE A 640 1.60 11.52 4.73
CA ILE A 640 0.71 12.31 3.87
C ILE A 640 -0.01 13.38 4.71
N VAL A 641 -0.55 12.98 5.86
CA VAL A 641 -1.24 13.88 6.78
C VAL A 641 -0.32 14.99 7.28
N GLN A 642 0.95 14.69 7.58
CA GLN A 642 1.93 15.71 7.97
C GLN A 642 2.26 16.68 6.81
N VAL A 643 2.46 16.14 5.61
CA VAL A 643 2.87 16.92 4.43
C VAL A 643 1.75 17.83 3.92
N TYR A 644 0.49 17.39 3.95
CA TYR A 644 -0.65 18.23 3.54
C TYR A 644 -1.19 19.08 4.69
N GLY A 645 -1.14 18.56 5.91
CA GLY A 645 -1.65 19.28 7.09
C GLY A 645 -0.83 20.53 7.43
N ARG A 646 0.45 20.60 7.01
CA ARG A 646 1.29 21.79 7.21
C ARG A 646 0.86 23.00 6.38
N GLU A 647 0.10 22.79 5.31
CA GLU A 647 -0.38 23.87 4.46
C GLU A 647 -1.38 24.76 5.22
N ARG A 648 -1.33 26.08 4.98
CA ARG A 648 -2.16 27.09 5.70
C ARG A 648 -3.06 27.90 4.78
N ALA A 649 -2.89 27.77 3.47
CA ALA A 649 -3.66 28.46 2.47
C ALA A 649 -3.96 27.52 1.29
N PRO A 650 -5.04 27.77 0.52
CA PRO A 650 -5.35 26.96 -0.66
C PRO A 650 -4.14 26.84 -1.58
N ILE A 651 -3.92 25.64 -2.10
CA ILE A 651 -2.75 25.33 -2.92
C ILE A 651 -3.06 25.51 -4.40
N PHE A 652 -2.04 25.80 -5.20
CA PHE A 652 -2.18 25.77 -6.65
C PHE A 652 -2.01 24.32 -7.13
N SER A 653 -2.90 23.86 -8.00
CA SER A 653 -2.92 22.54 -8.58
C SER A 653 -2.26 22.52 -9.94
N ASN A 654 -1.25 21.68 -10.11
CA ASN A 654 -0.75 21.24 -11.41
C ASN A 654 0.02 19.92 -11.26
N GLU A 655 0.31 19.25 -12.38
CA GLU A 655 1.01 17.97 -12.41
C GLU A 655 2.36 17.97 -11.68
N LYS A 656 3.10 19.09 -11.74
CA LYS A 656 4.43 19.22 -11.10
C LYS A 656 4.30 19.32 -9.58
N ILE A 657 3.28 20.02 -9.09
CA ILE A 657 3.01 20.16 -7.65
C ILE A 657 2.59 18.81 -7.06
N VAL A 658 1.64 18.10 -7.70
CA VAL A 658 1.25 16.74 -7.28
C VAL A 658 2.45 15.79 -7.28
N THR A 659 3.28 15.87 -8.30
CA THR A 659 4.54 15.10 -8.39
C THR A 659 5.51 15.48 -7.27
N GLY A 660 5.63 16.76 -6.93
CA GLY A 660 6.47 17.27 -5.84
C GLY A 660 6.06 16.66 -4.50
N TYR A 661 4.78 16.77 -4.14
CA TYR A 661 4.23 16.14 -2.94
C TYR A 661 4.43 14.62 -2.92
N THR A 662 4.27 13.96 -4.07
CA THR A 662 4.49 12.51 -4.17
C THR A 662 5.93 12.14 -3.84
N ILE A 663 6.90 12.89 -4.35
CA ILE A 663 8.33 12.64 -4.10
C ILE A 663 8.65 12.90 -2.63
N GLU A 664 8.13 13.99 -2.05
CA GLU A 664 8.28 14.32 -0.62
C GLU A 664 7.75 13.20 0.27
N VAL A 665 6.50 12.77 0.04
CA VAL A 665 5.86 11.69 0.80
C VAL A 665 6.60 10.36 0.64
N LEU A 666 6.99 9.99 -0.58
CA LEU A 666 7.78 8.77 -0.81
C LEU A 666 9.10 8.82 -0.04
N PHE A 667 9.82 9.93 -0.12
CA PHE A 667 11.11 10.09 0.54
C PHE A 667 11.00 9.91 2.06
N PHE A 668 10.07 10.64 2.71
CA PHE A 668 9.88 10.53 4.15
C PHE A 668 9.29 9.18 4.57
N SER A 669 8.38 8.58 3.79
CA SER A 669 7.82 7.26 4.09
C SER A 669 8.87 6.16 4.12
N TYR A 670 9.88 6.21 3.23
CA TYR A 670 10.99 5.25 3.27
C TYR A 670 11.97 5.51 4.43
N ILE A 671 12.22 6.78 4.78
CA ILE A 671 13.07 7.10 5.95
C ILE A 671 12.43 6.59 7.23
N PHE A 672 11.18 7.00 7.50
CA PHE A 672 10.47 6.56 8.70
C PHE A 672 10.13 5.07 8.66
N GLY A 673 9.88 4.50 7.47
CA GLY A 673 9.69 3.07 7.30
C GLY A 673 10.93 2.24 7.64
N VAL A 674 12.15 2.72 7.36
CA VAL A 674 13.40 2.08 7.80
C VAL A 674 13.52 2.12 9.33
N LEU A 675 13.21 3.25 9.95
CA LEU A 675 13.22 3.39 11.41
C LEU A 675 12.23 2.44 12.06
N LEU A 676 10.97 2.44 11.60
CA LEU A 676 9.92 1.56 12.10
C LEU A 676 10.30 0.08 11.93
N CYS A 677 10.87 -0.28 10.79
CA CYS A 677 11.29 -1.66 10.51
C CYS A 677 12.43 -2.11 11.43
N CYS A 678 13.46 -1.27 11.61
CA CYS A 678 14.66 -1.63 12.37
C CYS A 678 14.48 -1.54 13.89
N LEU A 679 13.62 -0.65 14.37
CA LEU A 679 13.42 -0.39 15.81
C LEU A 679 12.23 -1.16 16.38
N VAL A 680 11.22 -1.47 15.57
CA VAL A 680 10.00 -2.14 16.02
C VAL A 680 9.83 -3.49 15.32
N GLU A 681 9.57 -3.51 14.00
CA GLU A 681 9.14 -4.72 13.28
C GLU A 681 10.10 -5.91 13.43
N LEU A 682 11.37 -5.73 13.07
CA LEU A 682 12.37 -6.79 13.08
C LEU A 682 12.74 -7.23 14.51
N PRO A 683 12.99 -6.31 15.48
CA PRO A 683 13.22 -6.68 16.86
C PRO A 683 12.07 -7.44 17.51
N THR A 684 10.83 -6.96 17.38
CA THR A 684 9.67 -7.61 18.00
C THR A 684 9.41 -8.97 17.38
N GLY A 685 9.59 -9.10 16.06
CA GLY A 685 9.48 -10.38 15.37
C GLY A 685 10.54 -11.38 15.86
N ALA A 686 11.77 -10.94 16.10
CA ALA A 686 12.82 -11.78 16.66
C ALA A 686 12.55 -12.18 18.12
N LEU A 687 12.09 -11.24 18.94
CA LEU A 687 11.73 -11.47 20.33
C LEU A 687 10.59 -12.50 20.45
N LEU A 688 9.46 -12.23 19.81
CA LEU A 688 8.27 -13.08 19.89
C LEU A 688 8.55 -14.49 19.37
N LYS A 689 9.38 -14.59 18.32
CA LYS A 689 9.83 -15.88 17.81
C LYS A 689 10.55 -16.71 18.87
N GLU A 690 11.48 -16.11 19.62
CA GLU A 690 12.22 -16.82 20.65
C GLU A 690 11.36 -17.13 21.89
N LEU A 691 10.35 -16.32 22.20
CA LEU A 691 9.42 -16.55 23.32
C LEU A 691 8.37 -17.62 23.02
N LEU A 692 7.87 -17.70 21.78
CA LEU A 692 6.73 -18.54 21.43
C LEU A 692 7.11 -19.87 20.78
N GLU A 693 8.26 -19.97 20.12
CA GLU A 693 8.68 -21.25 19.53
C GLU A 693 9.35 -22.14 20.59
N PRO A 694 8.80 -23.35 20.87
CA PRO A 694 9.41 -24.29 21.81
C PRO A 694 10.84 -24.65 21.38
N ALA A 695 11.74 -24.78 22.36
CA ALA A 695 13.14 -25.18 22.14
C ALA A 695 13.23 -26.61 21.58
N THR A 696 13.03 -26.77 20.27
CA THR A 696 13.10 -28.07 19.59
C THR A 696 14.47 -28.22 18.94
N GLY A 697 15.35 -28.95 19.64
CA GLY A 697 16.63 -29.46 19.12
C GLY A 697 17.69 -28.41 18.75
N PRO A 698 18.90 -28.85 18.34
CA PRO A 698 19.99 -27.96 17.98
C PRO A 698 19.64 -27.12 16.74
N ARG A 699 19.23 -25.86 16.96
CA ARG A 699 18.99 -24.87 15.90
C ARG A 699 20.32 -24.53 15.20
N LYS A 700 20.34 -24.59 13.85
CA LYS A 700 21.45 -24.05 13.06
C LYS A 700 21.58 -22.54 13.39
N PRO A 701 22.78 -22.03 13.71
CA PRO A 701 22.99 -20.64 14.13
C PRO A 701 22.82 -19.69 12.94
N SER A 702 21.57 -19.36 12.60
CA SER A 702 21.23 -18.44 11.52
C SER A 702 20.28 -17.37 12.03
N ILE A 703 20.58 -16.11 11.70
CA ILE A 703 19.78 -14.94 12.11
C ILE A 703 18.52 -14.74 11.24
N ASN A 704 18.34 -15.59 10.23
CA ASN A 704 17.56 -15.36 9.01
C ASN A 704 16.07 -15.71 9.10
N GLN A 705 15.52 -15.74 10.30
CA GLN A 705 14.30 -16.51 10.58
C GLN A 705 13.06 -15.65 10.91
N VAL A 706 13.17 -14.32 10.77
CA VAL A 706 12.18 -13.32 11.24
C VAL A 706 11.13 -12.94 10.18
N HIS A 707 11.46 -13.05 8.88
CA HIS A 707 10.49 -12.78 7.78
C HIS A 707 9.91 -14.03 7.12
N THR A 708 10.27 -15.20 7.64
CA THR A 708 9.99 -16.48 7.02
C THR A 708 9.00 -17.23 7.86
N ALA A 709 7.95 -17.79 7.24
CA ALA A 709 7.37 -19.01 7.78
C ALA A 709 8.54 -19.93 8.18
N PRO A 710 8.61 -20.42 9.43
CA PRO A 710 9.76 -21.18 9.88
C PRO A 710 9.97 -22.36 8.93
N GLU A 711 11.16 -22.42 8.31
CA GLU A 711 11.67 -23.68 7.80
C GLU A 711 11.90 -24.58 9.03
N PRO A 712 11.30 -25.78 9.09
CA PRO A 712 11.68 -26.75 10.09
C PRO A 712 13.11 -27.20 9.84
N ILE A 713 13.85 -27.26 10.92
CA ILE A 713 15.28 -27.58 11.08
C ILE A 713 15.64 -28.85 10.30
N GLY A 714 16.60 -28.74 9.39
CA GLY A 714 17.14 -29.88 8.65
C GLY A 714 18.24 -30.59 9.43
N ALA A 715 18.04 -31.87 9.72
CA ALA A 715 19.12 -32.83 9.93
C ALA A 715 19.54 -33.37 8.55
N SER A 716 20.73 -33.00 8.11
CA SER A 716 21.44 -33.64 7.01
C SER A 716 22.15 -34.87 7.57
N HIS A 717 21.67 -36.07 7.25
CA HIS A 717 22.55 -37.24 7.22
C HIS A 717 23.01 -37.43 5.77
N ALA A 718 24.25 -37.02 5.49
CA ALA A 718 24.99 -37.50 4.34
C ALA A 718 25.90 -38.63 4.83
N SER A 719 25.68 -39.81 4.25
CA SER A 719 26.53 -41.00 4.09
C SER A 719 27.86 -41.09 4.85
N GLY A 720 28.02 -42.20 5.57
CA GLY A 720 29.32 -42.79 5.89
C GLY A 720 29.29 -44.28 5.57
N THR A 721 29.75 -44.65 4.39
CA THR A 721 30.24 -46.00 4.08
C THR A 721 31.50 -46.24 4.90
N PRO A 722 31.70 -47.44 5.49
CA PRO A 722 33.04 -47.89 5.82
C PRO A 722 33.36 -49.21 5.12
N SER A 723 34.38 -49.17 4.28
CA SER A 723 35.20 -50.33 3.93
C SER A 723 36.60 -50.09 4.48
N THR A 724 37.13 -50.99 5.32
CA THR A 724 38.44 -51.69 5.16
C THR A 724 38.83 -52.51 6.41
N THR A 725 38.92 -53.84 6.22
CA THR A 725 39.97 -54.81 6.63
C THR A 725 40.47 -54.96 8.09
N ALA A 726 40.35 -56.18 8.67
CA ALA A 726 41.46 -57.15 8.90
C ALA A 726 41.11 -58.30 9.90
N GLY A 727 41.44 -59.56 9.55
CA GLY A 727 41.80 -60.65 10.49
C GLY A 727 40.79 -61.81 10.71
N PRO A 728 41.24 -63.06 11.00
CA PRO A 728 40.88 -64.25 10.21
C PRO A 728 40.09 -65.36 10.94
N GLY A 729 39.45 -66.26 10.17
CA GLY A 729 38.85 -67.51 10.67
C GLY A 729 38.11 -68.33 9.60
N THR A 730 38.85 -69.21 8.93
CA THR A 730 38.43 -70.38 8.11
C THR A 730 37.58 -71.41 8.89
N PRO A 731 37.08 -72.53 8.28
CA PRO A 731 36.60 -72.76 6.90
C PRO A 731 35.29 -73.61 6.85
N SER A 732 34.66 -73.72 5.67
CA SER A 732 34.19 -75.03 5.15
C SER A 732 33.60 -74.90 3.73
N THR A 733 34.23 -75.63 2.80
CA THR A 733 33.65 -76.44 1.69
C THR A 733 32.66 -75.77 0.72
N SER A 734 32.77 -75.85 -0.62
CA SER A 734 33.44 -76.82 -1.51
C SER A 734 33.28 -76.34 -2.97
N GLU A 735 34.21 -76.78 -3.82
CA GLU A 735 34.08 -76.96 -5.29
C GLU A 735 34.32 -75.78 -6.27
N THR A 736 35.60 -75.69 -6.64
CA THR A 736 36.26 -75.42 -7.94
C THR A 736 35.63 -76.05 -9.21
N PRO A 737 36.15 -75.83 -10.45
CA PRO A 737 36.90 -74.69 -11.04
C PRO A 737 36.50 -74.32 -12.51
N SER A 738 36.86 -73.13 -13.01
CA SER A 738 37.52 -72.92 -14.35
C SER A 738 37.76 -71.44 -14.72
N VAL A 739 39.00 -71.00 -14.45
CA VAL A 739 40.01 -70.23 -15.23
C VAL A 739 39.75 -70.01 -16.76
N PRO A 740 40.29 -68.97 -17.46
CA PRO A 740 40.08 -67.51 -17.33
C PRO A 740 40.02 -66.76 -18.71
N GLY A 741 39.99 -65.41 -18.68
CA GLY A 741 40.50 -64.52 -19.75
C GLY A 741 39.66 -64.42 -21.04
N GLU A 742 39.69 -63.36 -21.82
CA GLU A 742 40.46 -62.12 -21.84
C GLU A 742 39.76 -61.20 -22.87
N GLU A 743 40.00 -59.89 -22.77
CA GLU A 743 39.92 -58.90 -23.85
C GLU A 743 38.59 -58.42 -24.50
N ARG A 744 38.48 -57.08 -24.46
CA ARG A 744 38.15 -56.13 -25.55
C ARG A 744 36.74 -55.54 -25.72
N THR A 745 36.73 -54.21 -25.57
CA THR A 745 36.06 -53.19 -26.39
C THR A 745 34.54 -53.19 -26.47
N HIS A 746 33.90 -52.21 -25.84
CA HIS A 746 33.53 -50.94 -26.50
C HIS A 746 33.12 -49.86 -25.50
#